data_AF-A0A967YZ51-F1
#
_entry.id   AF-A0A967YZ51-F1
#
_cell.length_a   1.000
_cell.length_b   1.000
_cell.length_c   1.000
_cell.angle_alpha   90.00
_cell.angle_beta   90.00
_cell.angle_gamma   90.00
#
_symmetry.space_group_name_H-M   'P 1'
#
loop_
_entity.id
_entity.type
_entity.pdbx_description
1 polymer ?
#
loop_
_entity_poly.entity_id
_entity_poly.type
_entity_poly.pdbx_seq_one_letter_code
_entity_poly.pdbx_strand_id
1 'polypeptide(L)'
;MASSWSIRSDMILLLFGLILFSPLTLTAQDDVCLECHGEKDFVMERDGQEVSLYVNSRKFAQSVHGEIGCVSCHYDADVEELPHAEDLEPVDCSICHDDVSEKYHDSLHGEALEQGKYLAPDCITCHGKHGILSSKNETSPTYVMNVPSLCGSCHKEGTRVSQLRGVSKRHVLEDYSQSIHGDGLFKRGLIVTAVCTSCHTSHDILPHENPASSINRDNIANTCLQCHTQIERVHRKVIRGELWEKKPHQLPICVDCHQPHKVRRVFYEESFPDSECLSCHSDKNLTKSTDGQIRSLYVDLDRLQNSVHRNNQCIKCHTDVSRSKNPVCLNSGKVDCSMCHAEQVEDYQVSQHGKYHAEGNPIAPYCTDCHGEHGMQSKDDIESPIFARNIPDLCGRCHREGQKAAVAYTGEEHEIIKNYTMSIHGKGLLQSGLMVTATCIDCHTAHRELPKSNPNSTVSEHNIATTCSQCHLGIFEEFKNSIHSPEVSDTDKDLPVCNDCHLSHTIKRVDVSDFRQGILDQCGKCHLEVAETYFDTFHGKVSKLGSVRTAKCYDCHGAHNILPITNPKSTLSRENIVETCQSCHPNSNRKFVGYLTHATHHNKSKYPYLYYSFWSMSFLLIGTFSFFGLHTILWLPRAIHERRRNGKLKRTNTLLESKVVSSSKTYFQRFDPFSRFLHLLVIISFLSLAITGMTIKFSGVGVFQMLSRILGGYEVTGFIHRAAAVITFAYFFMHLGYIFYKKRKEKIPIKKLFTGEDTILPRKRDFVEFWQTIKWFLGVGKRPEYGKWTYWEKFDYFAVFWGVAVIGSSGLMLWFPEFFTNIGLPGWLINVATIIHSDEALLATGFIFTIHFFNTHFRPDKFPMDPVIFTGSVSLEELKEDRPREYSRLLKTRNIRKKLVKAPPPWFQLGTKIFGLTCLAIGILVILLIIYSMIFLYQ
;
A
#
# COMPACT_ATOMS: atom_id res chain seq x y z
N MET A 1 -48.44 5.14 -4.22
CA MET A 1 -48.80 6.56 -4.09
C MET A 1 -48.58 7.17 -5.46
N ALA A 2 -49.58 7.16 -6.37
CA ALA A 2 -50.65 8.17 -6.53
C ALA A 2 -50.04 9.58 -6.52
N SER A 3 -49.96 10.34 -7.63
CA SER A 3 -50.94 10.76 -8.65
C SER A 3 -50.22 11.01 -10.01
N SER A 4 -50.68 10.70 -11.23
CA SER A 4 -51.96 10.85 -11.95
C SER A 4 -52.38 12.28 -12.29
N TRP A 5 -52.01 12.76 -13.49
CA TRP A 5 -52.87 13.60 -14.34
C TRP A 5 -52.91 13.00 -15.76
N SER A 6 -54.13 12.94 -16.26
CA SER A 6 -54.75 12.23 -17.39
C SER A 6 -55.22 13.27 -18.43
N ILE A 7 -55.67 13.06 -19.68
CA ILE A 7 -56.04 11.91 -20.54
C ILE A 7 -56.21 12.50 -21.96
N ARG A 8 -55.89 11.68 -22.99
CA ARG A 8 -56.42 11.53 -24.37
C ARG A 8 -57.21 12.65 -25.06
N SER A 9 -56.83 12.89 -26.32
CA SER A 9 -57.66 12.90 -27.55
C SER A 9 -56.78 13.57 -28.64
N ASP A 10 -56.19 12.88 -29.62
CA ASP A 10 -56.81 12.68 -30.95
C ASP A 10 -55.96 11.71 -31.80
N MET A 11 -55.94 10.44 -31.40
CA MET A 11 -55.82 9.34 -32.37
C MET A 11 -57.22 9.16 -32.97
N ILE A 12 -57.34 9.12 -34.30
CA ILE A 12 -58.57 9.14 -35.13
C ILE A 12 -58.88 10.53 -35.71
N LEU A 13 -57.99 11.06 -36.57
CA LEU A 13 -58.36 12.01 -37.65
C LEU A 13 -57.27 12.36 -38.68
N LEU A 14 -56.20 11.57 -38.83
CA LEU A 14 -55.23 11.71 -39.94
C LEU A 14 -54.91 10.34 -40.56
N LEU A 15 -55.98 9.60 -40.88
CA LEU A 15 -55.94 8.33 -41.63
C LEU A 15 -56.71 8.46 -42.97
N PHE A 16 -56.97 9.68 -43.43
CA PHE A 16 -57.58 9.96 -44.75
C PHE A 16 -57.14 11.35 -45.25
N GLY A 17 -55.99 11.40 -45.91
CA GLY A 17 -55.50 12.61 -46.58
C GLY A 17 -54.01 12.54 -46.85
N LEU A 18 -53.65 12.35 -48.12
CA LEU A 18 -52.29 12.24 -48.68
C LEU A 18 -51.63 10.85 -48.61
N ILE A 19 -52.41 9.84 -49.01
CA ILE A 19 -51.94 8.93 -50.07
C ILE A 19 -51.97 9.76 -51.35
N LEU A 20 -50.86 10.39 -51.71
CA LEU A 20 -50.52 10.98 -53.01
C LEU A 20 -49.25 11.80 -52.79
N PHE A 21 -48.10 11.14 -52.77
CA PHE A 21 -46.80 11.61 -53.26
C PHE A 21 -45.79 10.51 -52.90
N SER A 22 -45.71 9.52 -53.78
CA SER A 22 -44.61 8.58 -53.81
C SER A 22 -43.31 9.35 -54.05
N PRO A 23 -42.25 9.21 -53.23
CA PRO A 23 -40.89 9.36 -53.71
C PRO A 23 -40.44 7.95 -54.14
N LEU A 24 -41.11 7.39 -55.15
CA LEU A 24 -40.72 6.09 -55.73
C LEU A 24 -40.29 6.27 -57.19
N THR A 25 -39.93 7.49 -57.59
CA THR A 25 -39.58 7.85 -58.97
C THR A 25 -38.21 8.51 -59.14
N LEU A 26 -37.42 8.74 -58.07
CA LEU A 26 -36.03 9.23 -58.25
C LEU A 26 -35.00 8.10 -58.26
N THR A 27 -35.19 7.02 -57.49
CA THR A 27 -34.21 5.91 -57.47
C THR A 27 -34.22 5.07 -58.76
N ALA A 28 -35.29 5.12 -59.55
CA ALA A 28 -35.42 4.34 -60.78
C ALA A 28 -34.70 4.95 -61.99
N GLN A 29 -34.33 6.24 -61.95
CA GLN A 29 -33.63 6.91 -63.05
C GLN A 29 -32.11 6.68 -63.03
N ASP A 30 -31.51 6.58 -61.84
CA ASP A 30 -30.05 6.39 -61.71
C ASP A 30 -29.60 4.99 -62.13
N ASP A 31 -30.45 3.98 -61.90
CA ASP A 31 -30.18 2.60 -62.31
C ASP A 31 -30.00 2.51 -63.83
N VAL A 32 -30.80 3.27 -64.61
CA VAL A 32 -30.72 3.32 -66.08
C VAL A 32 -29.40 3.94 -66.54
N CYS A 33 -28.95 5.02 -65.90
CA CYS A 33 -27.66 5.64 -66.21
C CYS A 33 -26.49 4.68 -65.88
N LEU A 34 -26.59 3.97 -64.75
CA LEU A 34 -25.55 3.07 -64.25
C LEU A 34 -25.48 1.73 -65.01
N GLU A 35 -26.49 1.37 -65.82
CA GLU A 35 -26.40 0.22 -66.72
C GLU A 35 -25.25 0.37 -67.74
N CYS A 36 -25.06 1.58 -68.28
CA CYS A 36 -23.96 1.89 -69.19
C CYS A 36 -22.77 2.52 -68.44
N HIS A 37 -23.02 3.56 -67.63
CA HIS A 37 -21.96 4.29 -66.94
C HIS A 37 -21.37 3.55 -65.73
N GLY A 38 -21.98 2.45 -65.28
CA GLY A 38 -21.42 1.59 -64.22
C GLY A 38 -20.35 0.60 -64.70
N GLU A 39 -20.07 0.54 -66.01
CA GLU A 39 -19.06 -0.36 -66.57
C GLU A 39 -17.66 0.28 -66.57
N LYS A 40 -16.67 -0.43 -66.01
CA LYS A 40 -15.31 0.11 -65.78
C LYS A 40 -14.55 0.44 -67.06
N ASP A 41 -14.86 -0.26 -68.14
CA ASP A 41 -14.18 -0.13 -69.43
C ASP A 41 -14.99 0.76 -70.39
N PHE A 42 -16.02 1.46 -69.89
CA PHE A 42 -16.82 2.36 -70.72
C PHE A 42 -16.03 3.65 -71.01
N VAL A 43 -15.75 3.86 -72.28
CA VAL A 43 -14.90 4.94 -72.81
C VAL A 43 -15.54 5.55 -74.06
N MET A 44 -15.25 6.83 -74.31
CA MET A 44 -15.54 7.50 -75.58
C MET A 44 -14.29 8.21 -76.09
N GLU A 45 -14.23 8.46 -77.40
CA GLU A 45 -13.18 9.28 -77.99
C GLU A 45 -13.63 10.75 -78.01
N ARG A 46 -12.87 11.63 -77.34
CA ARG A 46 -13.11 13.08 -77.33
C ARG A 46 -11.80 13.80 -77.64
N ASP A 47 -11.80 14.65 -78.66
CA ASP A 47 -10.61 15.37 -79.15
C ASP A 47 -9.38 14.47 -79.43
N GLY A 48 -9.62 13.26 -79.94
CA GLY A 48 -8.56 12.28 -80.28
C GLY A 48 -7.92 11.59 -79.07
N GLN A 49 -8.54 11.68 -77.89
CA GLN A 49 -8.14 10.96 -76.68
C GLN A 49 -9.28 10.07 -76.18
N GLU A 50 -8.93 8.87 -75.71
CA GLU A 50 -9.86 7.95 -75.05
C GLU A 50 -10.16 8.46 -73.62
N VAL A 51 -11.41 8.78 -73.34
CA VAL A 51 -11.90 9.32 -72.07
C VAL A 51 -12.86 8.32 -71.43
N SER A 52 -12.59 7.94 -70.18
CA SER A 52 -13.47 7.05 -69.43
C SER A 52 -14.77 7.76 -69.00
N LEU A 53 -15.89 7.11 -69.29
CA LEU A 53 -17.25 7.50 -68.90
C LEU A 53 -17.76 6.74 -67.67
N TYR A 54 -16.88 5.95 -67.03
CA TYR A 54 -17.23 5.13 -65.88
C TYR A 54 -17.52 5.97 -64.62
N VAL A 55 -18.63 5.64 -63.98
CA VAL A 55 -19.09 6.15 -62.69
C VAL A 55 -19.15 5.01 -61.69
N ASN A 56 -18.39 5.15 -60.60
CA ASN A 56 -18.44 4.19 -59.50
C ASN A 56 -19.67 4.46 -58.62
N SER A 57 -20.73 3.69 -58.82
CA SER A 57 -22.00 3.82 -58.09
C SER A 57 -21.84 3.81 -56.57
N ARG A 58 -20.92 3.01 -56.02
CA ARG A 58 -20.65 2.98 -54.58
C ARG A 58 -20.00 4.27 -54.07
N LYS A 59 -19.08 4.86 -54.83
CA LYS A 59 -18.45 6.14 -54.46
C LYS A 59 -19.43 7.30 -54.58
N PHE A 60 -20.31 7.26 -55.58
CA PHE A 60 -21.38 8.25 -55.76
C PHE A 60 -22.38 8.22 -54.61
N ALA A 61 -22.87 7.02 -54.24
CA ALA A 61 -23.77 6.85 -53.11
C ALA A 61 -23.17 7.30 -51.76
N GLN A 62 -21.85 7.33 -51.63
CA GLN A 62 -21.13 7.81 -50.44
C GLN A 62 -20.82 9.31 -50.49
N SER A 63 -21.06 9.96 -51.62
CA SER A 63 -20.87 11.40 -51.77
C SER A 63 -21.93 12.18 -51.00
N VAL A 64 -21.68 13.46 -50.76
CA VAL A 64 -22.69 14.39 -50.19
C VAL A 64 -23.89 14.60 -51.11
N HIS A 65 -23.77 14.19 -52.37
CA HIS A 65 -24.79 14.22 -53.40
C HIS A 65 -25.38 12.84 -53.70
N GLY A 66 -25.07 11.80 -52.90
CA GLY A 66 -25.51 10.43 -53.18
C GLY A 66 -27.02 10.19 -53.14
N GLU A 67 -27.79 11.16 -52.64
CA GLU A 67 -29.26 11.13 -52.60
C GLU A 67 -29.91 11.97 -53.73
N ILE A 68 -29.13 12.71 -54.54
CA ILE A 68 -29.63 13.39 -55.74
C ILE A 68 -29.36 12.54 -56.97
N GLY A 69 -30.35 12.47 -57.87
CA GLY A 69 -30.21 11.68 -59.10
C GLY A 69 -29.21 12.25 -60.10
N CYS A 70 -28.71 11.43 -61.02
CA CYS A 70 -27.69 11.80 -62.01
C CYS A 70 -28.10 13.01 -62.87
N VAL A 71 -29.38 13.06 -63.28
CA VAL A 71 -29.94 14.14 -64.11
C VAL A 71 -30.10 15.46 -63.37
N SER A 72 -30.01 15.46 -62.04
CA SER A 72 -30.01 16.71 -61.26
C SER A 72 -28.72 17.51 -61.47
N CYS A 73 -27.63 16.85 -61.88
CA CYS A 73 -26.37 17.50 -62.26
C CYS A 73 -26.18 17.51 -63.78
N HIS A 74 -26.65 16.48 -64.48
CA HIS A 74 -26.67 16.36 -65.93
C HIS A 74 -28.07 16.67 -66.47
N TYR A 75 -28.53 17.92 -66.33
CA TYR A 75 -29.89 18.32 -66.69
C TYR A 75 -30.18 18.24 -68.19
N ASP A 76 -29.13 18.20 -69.00
CA ASP A 76 -29.12 18.09 -70.46
C ASP A 76 -29.05 16.64 -70.95
N ALA A 77 -28.93 15.66 -70.04
CA ALA A 77 -29.06 14.25 -70.36
C ALA A 77 -30.55 13.88 -70.47
N ASP A 78 -31.03 13.72 -71.70
CA ASP A 78 -32.40 13.26 -71.96
C ASP A 78 -32.54 11.76 -71.63
N VAL A 79 -33.27 11.47 -70.56
CA VAL A 79 -33.56 10.10 -70.12
C VAL A 79 -34.63 9.40 -70.95
N GLU A 80 -35.33 10.12 -71.83
CA GLU A 80 -36.32 9.55 -72.75
C GLU A 80 -35.67 9.12 -74.09
N GLU A 81 -34.48 9.62 -74.43
CA GLU A 81 -33.70 9.26 -75.62
C GLU A 81 -32.33 8.68 -75.24
N LEU A 82 -32.27 7.36 -75.02
CA LEU A 82 -31.01 6.64 -74.76
C LEU A 82 -30.55 5.79 -75.96
N PRO A 83 -29.25 5.83 -76.34
CA PRO A 83 -28.19 6.63 -75.74
C PRO A 83 -28.41 8.14 -75.98
N HIS A 84 -28.21 8.94 -74.93
CA HIS A 84 -28.30 10.40 -74.99
C HIS A 84 -27.16 10.96 -75.86
N ALA A 85 -27.24 12.25 -76.22
CA ALA A 85 -26.22 12.91 -77.03
C ALA A 85 -24.80 12.73 -76.44
N GLU A 86 -23.81 12.56 -77.34
CA GLU A 86 -22.41 12.29 -76.97
C GLU A 86 -21.72 13.50 -76.29
N ASP A 87 -22.17 14.72 -76.60
CA ASP A 87 -21.61 15.98 -76.10
C ASP A 87 -22.56 16.65 -75.10
N LEU A 88 -22.55 16.16 -73.84
CA LEU A 88 -23.20 16.85 -72.73
C LEU A 88 -22.42 18.10 -72.31
N GLU A 89 -23.15 19.12 -71.85
CA GLU A 89 -22.63 20.30 -71.18
C GLU A 89 -21.89 19.91 -69.87
N PRO A 90 -20.81 20.62 -69.52
CA PRO A 90 -20.17 20.44 -68.22
C PRO A 90 -21.14 20.75 -67.08
N VAL A 91 -21.11 19.93 -66.02
CA VAL A 91 -21.94 20.12 -64.82
C VAL A 91 -21.69 21.50 -64.21
N ASP A 92 -22.76 22.29 -64.11
CA ASP A 92 -22.75 23.59 -63.44
C ASP A 92 -23.21 23.48 -61.98
N CYS A 93 -22.25 23.55 -61.06
CA CYS A 93 -22.51 23.53 -59.63
C CYS A 93 -23.31 24.76 -59.14
N SER A 94 -23.32 25.87 -59.91
CA SER A 94 -23.92 27.14 -59.50
C SER A 94 -25.45 27.09 -59.40
N ILE A 95 -26.08 26.13 -60.08
CA ILE A 95 -27.54 25.91 -60.05
C ILE A 95 -28.05 25.69 -58.62
N CYS A 96 -27.24 25.03 -57.78
CA CYS A 96 -27.59 24.74 -56.38
C CYS A 96 -26.65 25.41 -55.35
N HIS A 97 -25.48 25.88 -55.77
CA HIS A 97 -24.47 26.54 -54.93
C HIS A 97 -24.17 27.96 -55.44
N ASP A 98 -25.22 28.74 -55.71
CA ASP A 98 -25.15 30.08 -56.27
C ASP A 98 -24.33 31.04 -55.39
N ASP A 99 -24.55 31.01 -54.08
CA ASP A 99 -23.86 31.85 -53.09
C ASP A 99 -22.35 31.59 -52.99
N VAL A 100 -21.93 30.34 -53.16
CA VAL A 100 -20.52 29.95 -53.16
C VAL A 100 -19.90 30.15 -54.54
N SER A 101 -20.68 29.94 -55.60
CA SER A 101 -20.26 30.19 -56.98
C SER A 101 -19.92 31.65 -57.20
N GLU A 102 -20.76 32.58 -56.71
CA GLU A 102 -20.51 34.03 -56.79
C GLU A 102 -19.16 34.41 -56.16
N LYS A 103 -18.89 33.93 -54.94
CA LYS A 103 -17.61 34.15 -54.25
C LYS A 103 -16.42 33.58 -55.02
N TYR A 104 -16.59 32.40 -55.62
CA TYR A 104 -15.53 31.77 -56.42
C TYR A 104 -15.22 32.58 -57.67
N HIS A 105 -16.22 33.12 -58.37
CA HIS A 105 -16.03 33.97 -59.54
C HIS A 105 -15.25 35.24 -59.18
N ASP A 106 -15.58 35.86 -58.03
CA ASP A 106 -14.86 37.03 -57.51
C ASP A 106 -13.44 36.73 -57.00
N SER A 107 -13.07 35.45 -56.86
CA SER A 107 -11.75 35.04 -56.40
C SER A 107 -10.70 35.05 -57.52
N LEU A 108 -9.42 35.06 -57.14
CA LEU A 108 -8.30 34.95 -58.08
C LEU A 108 -8.31 33.67 -58.93
N HIS A 109 -8.97 32.60 -58.47
CA HIS A 109 -9.10 31.36 -59.24
C HIS A 109 -10.24 31.47 -60.26
N GLY A 110 -11.39 32.04 -59.88
CA GLY A 110 -12.51 32.31 -60.79
C GLY A 110 -12.12 33.29 -61.90
N GLU A 111 -11.56 34.46 -61.55
CA GLU A 111 -11.06 35.43 -62.51
C GLU A 111 -10.03 34.81 -63.49
N ALA A 112 -9.17 33.92 -62.98
CA ALA A 112 -8.18 33.25 -63.82
C ALA A 112 -8.82 32.25 -64.78
N LEU A 113 -9.87 31.55 -64.34
CA LEU A 113 -10.62 30.60 -65.16
C LEU A 113 -11.39 31.32 -66.28
N GLU A 114 -12.06 32.43 -65.96
CA GLU A 114 -12.76 33.28 -66.94
C GLU A 114 -11.82 33.87 -68.00
N GLN A 115 -10.58 34.19 -67.60
CA GLN A 115 -9.53 34.63 -68.52
C GLN A 115 -8.95 33.50 -69.39
N GLY A 116 -9.52 32.29 -69.33
CA GLY A 116 -9.08 31.15 -70.13
C GLY A 116 -7.72 30.58 -69.71
N LYS A 117 -7.28 30.81 -68.47
CA LYS A 117 -6.00 30.25 -67.98
C LYS A 117 -6.21 28.78 -67.64
N TYR A 118 -5.81 27.89 -68.55
CA TYR A 118 -5.98 26.42 -68.46
C TYR A 118 -5.41 25.71 -67.21
N LEU A 119 -4.69 26.41 -66.33
CA LEU A 119 -4.20 25.88 -65.04
C LEU A 119 -4.99 26.40 -63.84
N ALA A 120 -6.01 27.22 -64.05
CA ALA A 120 -6.90 27.67 -62.98
C ALA A 120 -7.79 26.50 -62.53
N PRO A 121 -7.89 26.23 -61.22
CA PRO A 121 -8.72 25.14 -60.71
C PRO A 121 -10.19 25.55 -60.68
N ASP A 122 -11.07 24.67 -61.13
CA ASP A 122 -12.53 24.79 -61.00
C ASP A 122 -13.06 24.07 -59.74
N CYS A 123 -14.39 24.05 -59.56
CA CYS A 123 -15.03 23.36 -58.43
C CYS A 123 -14.66 21.87 -58.37
N ILE A 124 -14.60 21.22 -59.52
CA ILE A 124 -14.32 19.77 -59.66
C ILE A 124 -12.87 19.46 -59.30
N THR A 125 -11.94 20.36 -59.64
CA THR A 125 -10.51 20.24 -59.33
C THR A 125 -10.27 20.19 -57.82
N CYS A 126 -11.05 20.96 -57.05
CA CYS A 126 -10.91 21.04 -55.60
C CYS A 126 -11.74 19.99 -54.83
N HIS A 127 -12.96 19.69 -55.28
CA HIS A 127 -13.90 18.82 -54.56
C HIS A 127 -14.00 17.39 -55.11
N GLY A 128 -13.59 17.18 -56.35
CA GLY A 128 -13.75 15.92 -57.08
C GLY A 128 -15.00 15.90 -57.98
N LYS A 129 -15.22 14.76 -58.65
CA LYS A 129 -16.33 14.50 -59.60
C LYS A 129 -17.50 13.81 -58.91
N HIS A 130 -17.90 12.61 -59.34
CA HIS A 130 -18.97 11.80 -58.74
C HIS A 130 -18.69 11.23 -57.32
N GLY A 131 -17.71 11.76 -56.59
CA GLY A 131 -17.29 11.23 -55.29
C GLY A 131 -16.99 12.32 -54.28
N ILE A 132 -17.73 13.43 -54.32
CA ILE A 132 -17.52 14.60 -53.45
C ILE A 132 -17.85 14.21 -52.01
N LEU A 133 -16.84 14.19 -51.16
CA LEU A 133 -16.98 13.86 -49.74
C LEU A 133 -17.07 15.12 -48.88
N SER A 134 -17.79 15.04 -47.78
CA SER A 134 -17.86 16.11 -46.78
C SER A 134 -16.46 16.50 -46.30
N SER A 135 -16.22 17.78 -46.08
CA SER A 135 -14.96 18.30 -45.50
C SER A 135 -14.66 17.79 -44.08
N LYS A 136 -15.60 17.08 -43.44
CA LYS A 136 -15.40 16.36 -42.18
C LYS A 136 -14.86 14.94 -42.35
N ASN A 137 -14.91 14.39 -43.56
CA ASN A 137 -14.42 13.05 -43.87
C ASN A 137 -12.91 13.09 -44.13
N GLU A 138 -12.14 12.28 -43.43
CA GLU A 138 -10.66 12.25 -43.51
C GLU A 138 -10.09 11.97 -44.91
N THR A 139 -10.87 11.32 -45.77
CA THR A 139 -10.48 11.00 -47.16
C THR A 139 -10.88 12.08 -48.15
N SER A 140 -11.65 13.10 -47.72
CA SER A 140 -12.02 14.23 -48.59
C SER A 140 -10.80 15.08 -48.92
N PRO A 141 -10.60 15.53 -50.17
CA PRO A 141 -9.54 16.48 -50.51
C PRO A 141 -9.60 17.77 -49.69
N THR A 142 -10.81 18.17 -49.26
CA THR A 142 -11.06 19.40 -48.48
C THR A 142 -11.05 19.18 -46.97
N TYR A 143 -10.73 17.97 -46.51
CA TYR A 143 -10.47 17.72 -45.09
C TYR A 143 -9.26 18.52 -44.61
N VAL A 144 -9.31 19.06 -43.39
CA VAL A 144 -8.30 20.00 -42.87
C VAL A 144 -6.86 19.49 -43.03
N MET A 145 -6.60 18.19 -42.78
CA MET A 145 -5.27 17.60 -42.95
C MET A 145 -4.82 17.51 -44.43
N ASN A 146 -5.75 17.46 -45.36
CA ASN A 146 -5.52 17.29 -46.79
C ASN A 146 -5.43 18.64 -47.53
N VAL A 147 -5.98 19.72 -46.97
CA VAL A 147 -5.99 21.07 -47.57
C VAL A 147 -4.60 21.55 -48.03
N PRO A 148 -3.51 21.44 -47.23
CA PRO A 148 -2.19 21.87 -47.72
C PRO A 148 -1.71 21.08 -48.93
N SER A 149 -2.02 19.78 -49.00
CA SER A 149 -1.70 18.93 -50.14
C SER A 149 -2.58 19.26 -51.36
N LEU A 150 -3.87 19.56 -51.13
CA LEU A 150 -4.80 19.99 -52.17
C LEU A 150 -4.32 21.29 -52.83
N CYS A 151 -4.07 22.34 -52.05
CA CYS A 151 -3.52 23.60 -52.55
C CYS A 151 -2.12 23.39 -53.15
N GLY A 152 -1.32 22.54 -52.50
CA GLY A 152 0.03 22.18 -52.92
C GLY A 152 0.09 21.44 -54.26
N SER A 153 -0.98 20.78 -54.71
CA SER A 153 -1.03 20.14 -56.04
C SER A 153 -0.67 21.12 -57.17
N CYS A 154 -1.05 22.39 -56.98
CA CYS A 154 -0.77 23.49 -57.89
C CYS A 154 0.25 24.49 -57.33
N HIS A 155 0.28 24.77 -56.02
CA HIS A 155 1.09 25.86 -55.46
C HIS A 155 2.41 25.44 -54.80
N LYS A 156 2.72 24.13 -54.69
CA LYS A 156 4.00 23.68 -54.13
C LYS A 156 5.18 23.96 -55.06
N GLU A 157 6.37 23.78 -54.53
CA GLU A 157 7.63 23.95 -55.22
C GLU A 157 7.72 22.98 -56.41
N GLY A 158 8.05 23.51 -57.59
CA GLY A 158 8.26 22.70 -58.80
C GLY A 158 7.02 22.38 -59.63
N THR A 159 5.82 22.81 -59.25
CA THR A 159 4.61 22.66 -60.08
C THR A 159 4.61 23.61 -61.28
N ARG A 160 3.78 23.31 -62.29
CA ARG A 160 3.65 24.14 -63.48
C ARG A 160 3.17 25.57 -63.17
N VAL A 161 2.25 25.70 -62.23
CA VAL A 161 1.73 27.02 -61.77
C VAL A 161 2.82 27.83 -61.05
N SER A 162 3.59 27.19 -60.17
CA SER A 162 4.69 27.84 -59.43
C SER A 162 5.82 28.32 -60.37
N GLN A 163 6.10 27.55 -61.42
CA GLN A 163 7.12 27.90 -62.44
C GLN A 163 6.72 29.09 -63.33
N LEU A 164 5.44 29.19 -63.73
CA LEU A 164 4.97 30.21 -64.68
C LEU A 164 4.81 31.61 -64.08
N ARG A 165 4.56 31.72 -62.76
CA ARG A 165 4.25 33.00 -62.08
C ARG A 165 5.49 33.79 -61.62
N GLY A 166 6.71 33.40 -62.01
CA GLY A 166 7.94 34.09 -61.60
C GLY A 166 8.28 33.97 -60.11
N VAL A 167 7.66 33.02 -59.40
CA VAL A 167 7.79 32.83 -57.94
C VAL A 167 8.85 31.75 -57.60
N SER A 168 9.91 31.64 -58.41
CA SER A 168 10.91 30.55 -58.33
C SER A 168 11.77 30.54 -57.05
N LYS A 169 11.41 31.32 -56.01
CA LYS A 169 12.17 31.50 -54.76
C LYS A 169 11.37 31.28 -53.49
N ARG A 170 10.10 30.86 -53.54
CA ARG A 170 9.28 30.67 -52.33
C ARG A 170 8.87 29.21 -52.19
N HIS A 171 9.41 28.60 -51.15
CA HIS A 171 9.13 27.23 -50.77
C HIS A 171 7.85 27.20 -49.91
N VAL A 172 6.69 27.52 -50.50
CA VAL A 172 5.43 27.73 -49.79
C VAL A 172 4.97 26.52 -48.96
N LEU A 173 4.96 25.31 -49.55
CA LEU A 173 4.47 24.11 -48.85
C LEU A 173 5.52 23.59 -47.88
N GLU A 174 6.79 23.61 -48.28
CA GLU A 174 7.89 23.23 -47.39
C GLU A 174 7.98 24.20 -46.19
N ASP A 175 7.95 25.52 -46.42
CA ASP A 175 7.97 26.51 -45.35
C ASP A 175 6.75 26.26 -44.43
N TYR A 176 5.53 26.11 -44.98
CA TYR A 176 4.33 25.87 -44.17
C TYR A 176 4.49 24.60 -43.31
N SER A 177 5.03 23.51 -43.87
CA SER A 177 5.28 22.26 -43.14
C SER A 177 6.28 22.42 -41.99
N GLN A 178 7.20 23.40 -42.11
CA GLN A 178 8.16 23.74 -41.08
C GLN A 178 7.58 24.70 -40.03
N SER A 179 6.50 25.43 -40.35
CA SER A 179 5.81 26.37 -39.45
C SER A 179 5.25 25.67 -38.19
N ILE A 180 4.91 26.45 -37.15
CA ILE A 180 4.24 25.90 -35.97
C ILE A 180 2.87 25.31 -36.31
N HIS A 181 2.21 25.86 -37.33
CA HIS A 181 0.96 25.32 -37.84
C HIS A 181 1.18 24.00 -38.61
N GLY A 182 2.26 23.91 -39.41
CA GLY A 182 2.67 22.66 -40.05
C GLY A 182 3.08 21.58 -39.04
N ASP A 183 3.79 21.94 -37.97
CA ASP A 183 4.14 21.03 -36.87
C ASP A 183 2.89 20.52 -36.15
N GLY A 184 1.97 21.44 -35.80
CA GLY A 184 0.67 21.10 -35.22
C GLY A 184 -0.16 20.17 -36.10
N LEU A 185 -0.27 20.48 -37.39
CA LEU A 185 -1.04 19.70 -38.34
C LEU A 185 -0.37 18.34 -38.64
N PHE A 186 0.84 18.32 -39.20
CA PHE A 186 1.45 17.10 -39.73
C PHE A 186 2.13 16.21 -38.69
N LYS A 187 2.78 16.77 -37.67
CA LYS A 187 3.51 15.98 -36.67
C LYS A 187 2.68 15.66 -35.44
N ARG A 188 1.76 16.55 -35.05
CA ARG A 188 0.92 16.38 -33.86
C ARG A 188 -0.52 15.96 -34.17
N GLY A 189 -0.93 15.97 -35.44
CA GLY A 189 -2.27 15.54 -35.87
C GLY A 189 -3.40 16.47 -35.40
N LEU A 190 -3.10 17.73 -35.09
CA LEU A 190 -4.06 18.69 -34.54
C LEU A 190 -4.87 19.34 -35.65
N ILE A 191 -6.08 18.83 -35.91
CA ILE A 191 -7.01 19.36 -36.93
C ILE A 191 -7.60 20.75 -36.63
N VAL A 192 -7.37 21.27 -35.43
CA VAL A 192 -7.72 22.66 -35.03
C VAL A 192 -6.67 23.67 -35.49
N THR A 193 -5.56 23.19 -36.06
CA THR A 193 -4.44 24.03 -36.49
C THR A 193 -4.78 24.78 -37.77
N ALA A 194 -4.32 26.02 -37.90
CA ALA A 194 -4.56 26.83 -39.09
C ALA A 194 -3.93 26.21 -40.36
N VAL A 195 -4.71 26.12 -41.43
CA VAL A 195 -4.30 25.65 -42.76
C VAL A 195 -4.41 26.76 -43.80
N CYS A 196 -4.09 26.50 -45.06
CA CYS A 196 -4.10 27.51 -46.13
C CYS A 196 -5.43 28.30 -46.18
N THR A 197 -6.56 27.60 -46.07
CA THR A 197 -7.91 28.20 -46.11
C THR A 197 -8.28 28.96 -44.83
N SER A 198 -7.58 28.73 -43.71
CA SER A 198 -7.77 29.51 -42.49
C SER A 198 -7.27 30.96 -42.63
N CYS A 199 -6.31 31.18 -43.52
CA CYS A 199 -5.75 32.51 -43.80
C CYS A 199 -6.25 33.06 -45.14
N HIS A 200 -6.30 32.27 -46.20
CA HIS A 200 -6.63 32.70 -47.56
C HIS A 200 -8.11 32.57 -47.93
N THR A 201 -8.93 32.00 -47.04
CA THR A 201 -10.29 31.48 -47.33
C THR A 201 -10.29 30.35 -48.37
N SER A 202 -11.45 29.70 -48.58
CA SER A 202 -11.56 28.53 -49.49
C SER A 202 -12.12 28.89 -50.86
N HIS A 203 -13.16 29.74 -50.90
CA HIS A 203 -13.91 30.08 -52.11
C HIS A 203 -13.84 31.56 -52.46
N ASP A 204 -13.19 32.38 -51.63
CA ASP A 204 -13.09 33.84 -51.78
C ASP A 204 -11.62 34.28 -51.65
N ILE A 205 -10.76 33.64 -52.46
CA ILE A 205 -9.31 33.82 -52.40
C ILE A 205 -8.94 35.11 -53.14
N LEU A 206 -8.89 36.21 -52.38
CA LEU A 206 -8.59 37.56 -52.89
C LEU A 206 -7.10 37.91 -52.77
N PRO A 207 -6.56 38.79 -53.65
CA PRO A 207 -5.18 39.25 -53.54
C PRO A 207 -4.98 40.07 -52.25
N HIS A 208 -3.77 40.05 -51.70
CA HIS A 208 -3.45 40.73 -50.43
C HIS A 208 -3.62 42.25 -50.47
N GLU A 209 -3.66 42.85 -51.66
CA GLU A 209 -3.93 44.28 -51.85
C GLU A 209 -5.43 44.61 -51.75
N ASN A 210 -6.32 43.64 -51.94
CA ASN A 210 -7.76 43.86 -51.88
C ASN A 210 -8.18 44.11 -50.41
N PRO A 211 -8.83 45.25 -50.09
CA PRO A 211 -9.29 45.56 -48.72
C PRO A 211 -10.24 44.54 -48.10
N ALA A 212 -10.93 43.73 -48.90
CA ALA A 212 -11.80 42.65 -48.41
C ALA A 212 -11.03 41.35 -48.10
N SER A 213 -9.78 41.23 -48.55
CA SER A 213 -8.99 40.01 -48.35
C SER A 213 -8.65 39.79 -46.87
N SER A 214 -8.81 38.56 -46.39
CA SER A 214 -8.43 38.14 -45.02
C SER A 214 -6.92 38.25 -44.75
N ILE A 215 -6.10 38.24 -45.81
CA ILE A 215 -4.65 38.46 -45.73
C ILE A 215 -4.25 39.90 -46.05
N ASN A 216 -5.22 40.81 -46.23
CA ASN A 216 -4.91 42.22 -46.38
C ASN A 216 -4.19 42.73 -45.13
N ARG A 217 -3.25 43.65 -45.35
CA ARG A 217 -2.51 44.32 -44.29
C ARG A 217 -3.41 44.82 -43.15
N ASP A 218 -4.58 45.37 -43.46
CA ASP A 218 -5.48 45.93 -42.45
C ASP A 218 -6.36 44.86 -41.77
N ASN A 219 -6.47 43.66 -42.35
CA ASN A 219 -7.32 42.57 -41.84
C ASN A 219 -6.54 41.43 -41.16
N ILE A 220 -5.23 41.30 -41.43
CA ILE A 220 -4.42 40.15 -40.99
C ILE A 220 -4.43 39.94 -39.47
N ALA A 221 -4.54 41.02 -38.68
CA ALA A 221 -4.66 40.93 -37.24
C ALA A 221 -5.96 40.24 -36.82
N ASN A 222 -7.08 40.59 -37.45
CA ASN A 222 -8.39 39.96 -37.19
C ASN A 222 -8.39 38.48 -37.58
N THR A 223 -7.69 38.14 -38.65
CA THR A 223 -7.51 36.75 -39.11
C THR A 223 -6.74 35.93 -38.09
N CYS A 224 -5.63 36.43 -37.55
CA CYS A 224 -4.87 35.73 -36.50
C CYS A 224 -5.63 35.63 -35.18
N LEU A 225 -6.44 36.64 -34.83
CA LEU A 225 -7.22 36.69 -33.59
C LEU A 225 -8.35 35.65 -33.52
N GLN A 226 -8.76 35.06 -34.65
CA GLN A 226 -9.72 33.96 -34.67
C GLN A 226 -9.27 32.77 -33.82
N CYS A 227 -7.95 32.57 -33.67
CA CYS A 227 -7.38 31.50 -32.86
C CYS A 227 -6.48 32.01 -31.73
N HIS A 228 -5.76 33.14 -31.92
CA HIS A 228 -4.81 33.67 -30.94
C HIS A 228 -5.41 34.75 -30.03
N THR A 229 -6.45 34.40 -29.26
CA THR A 229 -7.27 35.34 -28.49
C THR A 229 -6.55 36.17 -27.41
N GLN A 230 -5.36 35.74 -26.96
CA GLN A 230 -4.56 36.47 -25.94
C GLN A 230 -3.34 37.21 -26.51
N ILE A 231 -3.17 37.23 -27.84
CA ILE A 231 -1.95 37.75 -28.47
C ILE A 231 -1.72 39.23 -28.20
N GLU A 232 -2.79 40.02 -28.07
CA GLU A 232 -2.73 41.44 -27.69
C GLU A 232 -2.11 41.64 -26.30
N ARG A 233 -2.42 40.77 -25.33
CA ARG A 233 -1.87 40.84 -23.97
C ARG A 233 -0.37 40.58 -23.95
N VAL A 234 0.09 39.67 -24.80
CA VAL A 234 1.51 39.28 -24.91
C VAL A 234 2.31 40.36 -25.65
N HIS A 235 1.79 40.88 -26.78
CA HIS A 235 2.50 41.88 -27.58
C HIS A 235 2.57 43.27 -26.92
N ARG A 236 1.61 43.63 -26.05
CA ARG A 236 1.70 44.82 -25.17
C ARG A 236 2.96 44.87 -24.33
N LYS A 237 3.56 43.72 -23.99
CA LYS A 237 4.82 43.65 -23.22
C LYS A 237 6.08 43.71 -24.10
N VAL A 238 5.97 43.37 -25.39
CA VAL A 238 7.12 43.09 -26.27
C VAL A 238 7.40 44.22 -27.28
N ILE A 239 6.38 44.95 -27.74
CA ILE A 239 6.55 46.08 -28.67
C ILE A 239 6.78 47.38 -27.89
N ARG A 240 7.83 48.14 -28.24
CA ARG A 240 8.19 49.43 -27.59
C ARG A 240 6.95 50.33 -27.42
N GLY A 241 6.69 50.79 -26.19
CA GLY A 241 5.51 51.60 -25.83
C GLY A 241 5.31 52.88 -26.65
N GLU A 242 6.35 53.40 -27.29
CA GLU A 242 6.32 54.67 -28.02
C GLU A 242 5.39 54.66 -29.26
N LEU A 243 5.26 53.52 -29.95
CA LEU A 243 4.34 53.37 -31.10
C LEU A 243 2.88 53.31 -30.65
N TRP A 244 2.66 52.72 -29.46
CA TRP A 244 1.34 52.58 -28.85
C TRP A 244 0.82 53.90 -28.27
N GLU A 245 1.71 54.74 -27.74
CA GLU A 245 1.39 56.08 -27.24
C GLU A 245 1.04 57.07 -28.35
N LYS A 246 1.69 56.97 -29.52
CA LYS A 246 1.53 57.93 -30.63
C LYS A 246 0.45 57.52 -31.63
N LYS A 247 0.22 56.22 -31.86
CA LYS A 247 -0.74 55.70 -32.85
C LYS A 247 -1.38 54.38 -32.37
N PRO A 248 -2.37 54.42 -31.46
CA PRO A 248 -2.95 53.23 -30.82
C PRO A 248 -3.64 52.23 -31.76
N HIS A 249 -3.76 52.53 -33.06
CA HIS A 249 -4.39 51.66 -34.06
C HIS A 249 -3.46 51.22 -35.19
N GLN A 250 -2.19 51.61 -35.16
CA GLN A 250 -1.21 51.23 -36.19
C GLN A 250 -0.25 50.18 -35.63
N LEU A 251 -0.74 48.94 -35.51
CA LEU A 251 0.08 47.78 -35.17
C LEU A 251 1.15 47.56 -36.27
N PRO A 252 2.40 47.19 -35.93
CA PRO A 252 3.19 46.35 -36.84
C PRO A 252 2.36 45.10 -37.09
N ILE A 253 1.97 44.84 -38.33
CA ILE A 253 1.13 43.68 -38.61
C ILE A 253 1.94 42.43 -38.29
N CYS A 254 1.30 41.37 -37.79
CA CYS A 254 2.02 40.19 -37.29
C CYS A 254 3.05 39.65 -38.29
N VAL A 255 2.76 39.80 -39.59
CA VAL A 255 3.61 39.38 -40.70
C VAL A 255 4.83 40.28 -41.00
N ASP A 256 4.85 41.50 -40.46
CA ASP A 256 6.03 42.40 -40.53
C ASP A 256 7.19 41.85 -39.70
N CYS A 257 6.86 41.11 -38.63
CA CYS A 257 7.83 40.47 -37.76
C CYS A 257 7.90 38.95 -38.04
N HIS A 258 6.78 38.26 -38.14
CA HIS A 258 6.73 36.81 -38.38
C HIS A 258 6.55 36.47 -39.86
N GLN A 259 7.26 35.48 -40.38
CA GLN A 259 6.94 34.96 -41.70
C GLN A 259 5.69 34.05 -41.60
N PRO A 260 4.58 34.34 -42.30
CA PRO A 260 3.31 33.61 -42.13
C PRO A 260 3.40 32.14 -42.56
N HIS A 261 4.34 31.83 -43.45
CA HIS A 261 4.57 30.47 -43.92
C HIS A 261 5.84 29.86 -43.33
N LYS A 262 6.69 30.55 -42.56
CA LYS A 262 7.99 30.01 -42.12
C LYS A 262 8.24 30.27 -40.64
N VAL A 263 8.86 29.33 -39.92
CA VAL A 263 9.32 29.60 -38.55
C VAL A 263 10.47 30.59 -38.60
N ARG A 264 10.20 31.87 -38.32
CA ARG A 264 11.22 32.80 -37.86
C ARG A 264 10.92 33.22 -36.42
N ARG A 265 11.87 32.94 -35.53
CA ARG A 265 12.05 33.69 -34.29
C ARG A 265 12.77 34.98 -34.68
N VAL A 266 12.09 36.11 -34.59
CA VAL A 266 12.70 37.42 -34.83
C VAL A 266 13.70 37.67 -33.70
N PHE A 267 14.99 37.64 -34.01
CA PHE A 267 16.01 38.20 -33.14
C PHE A 267 16.54 39.45 -33.85
N TYR A 268 16.48 40.59 -33.16
CA TYR A 268 16.99 41.86 -33.64
C TYR A 268 18.45 41.71 -34.12
N GLU A 269 18.73 42.00 -35.40
CA GLU A 269 20.10 42.18 -35.93
C GLU A 269 20.65 43.56 -35.54
N GLU A 270 20.55 43.94 -34.27
CA GLU A 270 21.43 44.95 -33.68
C GLU A 270 22.23 44.26 -32.58
N SER A 271 23.32 43.61 -33.00
CA SER A 271 24.21 42.86 -32.12
C SER A 271 24.74 43.75 -30.98
N PHE A 272 24.40 43.41 -29.74
CA PHE A 272 25.17 43.79 -28.56
C PHE A 272 26.24 42.70 -28.36
N PRO A 273 27.50 42.91 -28.77
CA PRO A 273 28.52 41.88 -28.73
C PRO A 273 28.97 41.60 -27.28
N ASP A 274 29.23 40.34 -26.96
CA ASP A 274 29.68 39.94 -25.62
C ASP A 274 30.97 40.65 -25.20
N SER A 275 31.79 41.09 -26.15
CA SER A 275 32.98 41.91 -25.89
C SER A 275 32.70 43.21 -25.16
N GLU A 276 31.53 43.84 -25.35
CA GLU A 276 31.11 45.05 -24.61
C GLU A 276 30.75 44.72 -23.15
N CYS A 277 30.22 43.53 -22.87
CA CYS A 277 30.01 43.06 -21.50
C CYS A 277 31.33 42.69 -20.83
N LEU A 278 32.17 41.95 -21.56
CA LEU A 278 33.43 41.40 -21.05
C LEU A 278 34.49 42.47 -20.82
N SER A 279 34.40 43.65 -21.42
CA SER A 279 35.33 44.76 -21.11
C SER A 279 35.30 45.17 -19.63
N CYS A 280 34.21 44.88 -18.91
CA CYS A 280 34.12 45.03 -17.46
C CYS A 280 34.13 43.67 -16.76
N HIS A 281 33.30 42.73 -17.21
CA HIS A 281 33.06 41.48 -16.49
C HIS A 281 34.24 40.49 -16.56
N SER A 282 35.30 40.75 -17.33
CA SER A 282 36.56 39.98 -17.27
C SER A 282 37.45 40.36 -16.08
N ASP A 283 37.16 41.45 -15.35
CA ASP A 283 37.94 41.86 -14.18
C ASP A 283 37.54 41.06 -12.94
N LYS A 284 38.51 40.35 -12.35
CA LYS A 284 38.35 39.53 -11.14
C LYS A 284 38.03 40.35 -9.90
N ASN A 285 38.38 41.64 -9.89
CA ASN A 285 38.14 42.54 -8.76
C ASN A 285 36.82 43.31 -8.88
N LEU A 286 36.07 43.12 -9.98
CA LEU A 286 34.80 43.80 -10.16
C LEU A 286 33.79 43.28 -9.14
N THR A 287 33.26 44.19 -8.31
CA THR A 287 32.27 43.87 -7.29
C THR A 287 31.14 44.89 -7.28
N LYS A 288 29.97 44.47 -6.81
CA LYS A 288 28.81 45.33 -6.58
C LYS A 288 28.27 45.08 -5.18
N SER A 289 27.95 46.18 -4.48
CA SER A 289 27.24 46.13 -3.21
C SER A 289 25.74 46.06 -3.49
N THR A 290 25.06 45.02 -3.02
CA THR A 290 23.60 44.89 -3.09
C THR A 290 23.13 44.36 -1.75
N ASP A 291 22.18 45.07 -1.12
CA ASP A 291 21.61 44.74 0.19
C ASP A 291 22.65 44.50 1.31
N GLY A 292 23.74 45.28 1.31
CA GLY A 292 24.80 45.21 2.32
C GLY A 292 25.80 44.07 2.13
N GLN A 293 25.70 43.28 1.05
CA GLN A 293 26.66 42.23 0.71
C GLN A 293 27.47 42.60 -0.54
N ILE A 294 28.78 42.41 -0.47
CA ILE A 294 29.70 42.58 -1.60
C ILE A 294 29.66 41.31 -2.44
N ARG A 295 29.23 41.42 -3.71
CA ARG A 295 29.21 40.30 -4.66
C ARG A 295 30.17 40.56 -5.81
N SER A 296 30.90 39.54 -6.23
CA SER A 296 31.72 39.62 -7.44
C SER A 296 30.83 39.63 -8.68
N LEU A 297 31.20 40.45 -9.67
CA LEU A 297 30.59 40.47 -11.00
C LEU A 297 31.52 39.84 -12.05
N TYR A 298 32.59 39.17 -11.64
CA TYR A 298 33.51 38.50 -12.54
C TYR A 298 32.83 37.33 -13.26
N VAL A 299 33.03 37.26 -14.58
CA VAL A 299 32.59 36.16 -15.43
C VAL A 299 33.80 35.32 -15.82
N ASP A 300 33.80 34.07 -15.38
CA ASP A 300 34.78 33.07 -15.76
C ASP A 300 34.39 32.48 -17.14
N LEU A 301 35.14 32.89 -18.17
CA LEU A 301 34.90 32.49 -19.55
C LEU A 301 35.11 30.98 -19.77
N ASP A 302 36.03 30.35 -19.05
CA ASP A 302 36.28 28.91 -19.19
C ASP A 302 35.07 28.13 -18.67
N ARG A 303 34.42 28.61 -17.61
CA ARG A 303 33.17 28.02 -17.10
C ARG A 303 32.01 28.23 -18.08
N LEU A 304 31.91 29.41 -18.69
CA LEU A 304 30.88 29.70 -19.69
C LEU A 304 31.03 28.84 -20.95
N GLN A 305 32.26 28.67 -21.44
CA GLN A 305 32.55 27.84 -22.62
C GLN A 305 32.25 26.35 -22.38
N ASN A 306 32.40 25.87 -21.14
CA ASN A 306 32.06 24.51 -20.75
C ASN A 306 30.59 24.32 -20.37
N SER A 307 29.77 25.37 -20.49
CA SER A 307 28.33 25.28 -20.24
C SER A 307 27.54 24.77 -21.45
N VAL A 308 26.32 24.31 -21.21
CA VAL A 308 25.33 24.03 -22.27
C VAL A 308 24.88 25.30 -23.00
N HIS A 309 25.10 26.48 -22.41
CA HIS A 309 24.75 27.78 -22.95
C HIS A 309 25.91 28.49 -23.66
N ARG A 310 27.04 27.82 -23.92
CA ARG A 310 28.25 28.41 -24.53
C ARG A 310 28.05 29.15 -25.85
N ASN A 311 26.97 28.86 -26.58
CA ASN A 311 26.63 29.49 -27.87
C ASN A 311 25.61 30.64 -27.73
N ASN A 312 25.19 30.97 -26.50
CA ASN A 312 24.27 32.05 -26.22
C ASN A 312 25.04 33.34 -25.91
N GLN A 313 24.65 34.45 -26.54
CA GLN A 313 25.15 35.78 -26.20
C GLN A 313 24.65 36.20 -24.81
N CYS A 314 25.43 37.01 -24.10
CA CYS A 314 25.13 37.48 -22.74
C CYS A 314 23.73 38.11 -22.64
N ILE A 315 23.35 38.93 -23.62
CA ILE A 315 22.05 39.63 -23.64
C ILE A 315 20.84 38.71 -23.88
N LYS A 316 21.06 37.45 -24.28
CA LYS A 316 19.96 36.46 -24.38
C LYS A 316 19.47 36.00 -23.01
N CYS A 317 20.34 36.07 -22.02
CA CYS A 317 20.02 35.76 -20.63
C CYS A 317 19.82 37.05 -19.81
N HIS A 318 20.61 38.09 -20.04
CA HIS A 318 20.49 39.40 -19.40
C HIS A 318 19.64 40.36 -20.24
N THR A 319 18.32 40.14 -20.22
CA THR A 319 17.35 40.86 -21.06
C THR A 319 17.13 42.32 -20.67
N ASP A 320 17.67 42.76 -19.53
CA ASP A 320 17.50 44.11 -18.99
C ASP A 320 18.64 45.08 -19.36
N VAL A 321 19.64 44.60 -20.10
CA VAL A 321 20.78 45.37 -20.60
C VAL A 321 20.44 46.06 -21.93
N SER A 322 20.74 47.36 -22.06
CA SER A 322 20.53 48.14 -23.28
C SER A 322 21.57 49.25 -23.46
N ARG A 323 21.88 49.62 -24.73
CA ARG A 323 22.83 50.70 -25.07
C ARG A 323 22.41 52.09 -24.54
N SER A 324 21.13 52.29 -24.25
CA SER A 324 20.62 53.56 -23.72
C SER A 324 20.86 53.75 -22.21
N LYS A 325 21.27 52.69 -21.49
CA LYS A 325 21.56 52.73 -20.04
C LYS A 325 23.06 52.52 -19.80
N ASN A 326 23.84 53.59 -19.75
CA ASN A 326 25.28 53.56 -19.46
C ASN A 326 25.56 53.84 -17.96
N PRO A 327 26.48 53.12 -17.27
CA PRO A 327 27.31 52.01 -17.75
C PRO A 327 26.57 50.68 -17.77
N VAL A 328 26.74 49.95 -18.88
CA VAL A 328 26.29 48.56 -19.10
C VAL A 328 26.71 47.62 -17.97
N CYS A 329 27.85 47.92 -17.32
CA CYS A 329 28.50 47.10 -16.30
C CYS A 329 27.84 47.11 -14.91
N LEU A 330 26.88 48.01 -14.65
CA LEU A 330 26.21 48.13 -13.33
C LEU A 330 24.73 47.74 -13.36
N ASN A 331 24.14 47.58 -14.55
CA ASN A 331 22.70 47.43 -14.75
C ASN A 331 22.27 46.08 -15.32
N SER A 332 23.13 45.05 -15.24
CA SER A 332 22.70 43.67 -15.47
C SER A 332 21.98 43.16 -14.22
N GLY A 333 20.68 42.97 -14.34
CA GLY A 333 19.84 42.33 -13.35
C GLY A 333 19.92 40.81 -13.45
N LYS A 334 19.00 40.14 -12.76
CA LYS A 334 18.91 38.67 -12.78
C LYS A 334 18.61 38.20 -14.20
N VAL A 335 19.16 37.05 -14.55
CA VAL A 335 18.90 36.41 -15.85
C VAL A 335 17.43 36.03 -15.99
N ASP A 336 16.89 36.16 -17.20
CA ASP A 336 15.54 35.73 -17.54
C ASP A 336 15.57 34.47 -18.42
N CYS A 337 15.34 33.32 -17.77
CA CYS A 337 15.31 32.03 -18.46
C CYS A 337 14.05 31.83 -19.32
N SER A 338 12.99 32.63 -19.13
CA SER A 338 11.68 32.39 -19.77
C SER A 338 11.72 32.54 -21.30
N MET A 339 12.69 33.29 -21.80
CA MET A 339 12.92 33.48 -23.24
C MET A 339 13.19 32.16 -23.99
N CYS A 340 13.78 31.16 -23.31
CA CYS A 340 14.08 29.86 -23.90
C CYS A 340 13.44 28.68 -23.15
N HIS A 341 13.17 28.82 -21.85
CA HIS A 341 12.61 27.80 -20.97
C HIS A 341 11.22 28.21 -20.44
N ALA A 342 10.35 28.71 -21.34
CA ALA A 342 9.05 29.27 -20.96
C ALA A 342 8.21 28.31 -20.10
N GLU A 343 8.12 27.03 -20.50
CA GLU A 343 7.38 26.00 -19.78
C GLU A 343 7.95 25.75 -18.38
N GLN A 344 9.26 25.53 -18.26
CA GLN A 344 9.90 25.26 -16.97
C GLN A 344 9.82 26.48 -16.03
N VAL A 345 9.86 27.69 -16.58
CA VAL A 345 9.66 28.92 -15.80
C VAL A 345 8.21 29.07 -15.36
N GLU A 346 7.23 28.71 -16.19
CA GLU A 346 5.81 28.70 -15.81
C GLU A 346 5.55 27.68 -14.70
N ASP A 347 6.08 26.47 -14.82
CA ASP A 347 6.01 25.45 -13.77
C ASP A 347 6.65 25.95 -12.47
N TYR A 348 7.84 26.54 -12.53
CA TYR A 348 8.53 27.12 -11.37
C TYR A 348 7.69 28.22 -10.72
N GLN A 349 7.10 29.12 -11.50
CA GLN A 349 6.28 30.21 -10.97
C GLN A 349 5.08 29.70 -10.16
N VAL A 350 4.50 28.55 -10.52
CA VAL A 350 3.38 27.95 -9.78
C VAL A 350 3.83 27.03 -8.63
N SER A 351 5.10 26.64 -8.61
CA SER A 351 5.71 25.80 -7.58
C SER A 351 5.79 26.52 -6.22
N GLN A 352 6.06 25.76 -5.16
CA GLN A 352 6.23 26.33 -3.83
C GLN A 352 7.52 27.18 -3.73
N HIS A 353 8.62 26.77 -4.39
CA HIS A 353 9.83 27.57 -4.44
C HIS A 353 9.60 28.88 -5.20
N GLY A 354 8.95 28.85 -6.38
CA GLY A 354 8.74 30.09 -7.15
C GLY A 354 7.77 31.06 -6.49
N LYS A 355 6.73 30.57 -5.81
CA LYS A 355 5.83 31.41 -5.01
C LYS A 355 6.57 32.11 -3.87
N TYR A 356 7.32 31.37 -3.06
CA TYR A 356 8.12 31.97 -1.99
C TYR A 356 9.20 32.91 -2.52
N HIS A 357 9.79 32.61 -3.68
CA HIS A 357 10.74 33.51 -4.31
C HIS A 357 10.08 34.82 -4.75
N ALA A 358 8.89 34.76 -5.35
CA ALA A 358 8.13 35.94 -5.76
C ALA A 358 7.68 36.81 -4.56
N GLU A 359 7.46 36.19 -3.40
CA GLU A 359 7.17 36.87 -2.13
C GLU A 359 8.42 37.51 -1.49
N GLY A 360 9.61 37.30 -2.06
CA GLY A 360 10.87 37.83 -1.54
C GLY A 360 11.44 37.03 -0.36
N ASN A 361 11.01 35.78 -0.17
CA ASN A 361 11.53 34.92 0.89
C ASN A 361 13.02 34.59 0.63
N PRO A 362 13.96 34.97 1.52
CA PRO A 362 15.40 34.78 1.31
C PRO A 362 15.84 33.30 1.33
N ILE A 363 14.97 32.40 1.77
CA ILE A 363 15.23 30.96 1.84
C ILE A 363 14.96 30.29 0.49
N ALA A 364 14.03 30.84 -0.29
CA ALA A 364 13.53 30.24 -1.53
C ALA A 364 14.60 30.26 -2.66
N PRO A 365 14.91 29.10 -3.26
CA PRO A 365 15.90 29.03 -4.34
C PRO A 365 15.35 29.59 -5.65
N TYR A 366 16.22 30.19 -6.46
CA TYR A 366 15.99 30.53 -7.86
C TYR A 366 16.66 29.51 -8.80
N CYS A 367 16.39 29.60 -10.10
CA CYS A 367 16.93 28.69 -11.13
C CYS A 367 18.45 28.49 -11.01
N THR A 368 19.20 29.55 -10.75
CA THR A 368 20.67 29.54 -10.63
C THR A 368 21.17 28.85 -9.37
N ASP A 369 20.38 28.79 -8.29
CA ASP A 369 20.75 28.05 -7.08
C ASP A 369 20.78 26.54 -7.35
N CYS A 370 19.93 26.08 -8.28
CA CYS A 370 19.82 24.67 -8.64
C CYS A 370 20.71 24.25 -9.81
N HIS A 371 20.72 25.03 -10.90
CA HIS A 371 21.43 24.71 -12.15
C HIS A 371 22.86 25.27 -12.20
N GLY A 372 23.21 26.20 -11.30
CA GLY A 372 24.45 26.97 -11.37
C GLY A 372 24.29 28.27 -12.17
N GLU A 373 25.36 29.04 -12.25
CA GLU A 373 25.40 30.36 -12.90
C GLU A 373 25.89 30.25 -14.35
N HIS A 374 27.04 30.81 -14.71
CA HIS A 374 27.56 30.74 -16.08
C HIS A 374 28.07 29.34 -16.49
N GLY A 375 28.25 28.40 -15.56
CA GLY A 375 28.76 27.05 -15.81
C GLY A 375 27.70 25.94 -15.82
N MET A 376 26.48 26.20 -16.28
CA MET A 376 25.39 25.20 -16.28
C MET A 376 25.75 23.99 -17.17
N GLN A 377 25.68 22.79 -16.61
CA GLN A 377 25.98 21.54 -17.29
C GLN A 377 24.72 20.74 -17.63
N SER A 378 24.82 19.81 -18.58
CA SER A 378 23.70 18.92 -18.94
C SER A 378 23.32 18.03 -17.76
N LYS A 379 22.05 17.61 -17.69
CA LYS A 379 21.60 16.61 -16.71
C LYS A 379 22.27 15.24 -16.89
N ASP A 380 22.89 15.01 -18.04
CA ASP A 380 23.59 13.76 -18.39
C ASP A 380 25.07 13.79 -17.99
N ASP A 381 25.59 14.96 -17.60
CA ASP A 381 26.97 15.12 -17.13
C ASP A 381 27.06 14.78 -15.63
N ILE A 382 27.98 13.89 -15.26
CA ILE A 382 28.15 13.41 -13.88
C ILE A 382 28.56 14.51 -12.90
N GLU A 383 29.24 15.56 -13.39
CA GLU A 383 29.65 16.71 -12.56
C GLU A 383 28.49 17.71 -12.36
N SER A 384 27.40 17.56 -13.11
CA SER A 384 26.27 18.48 -13.05
C SER A 384 25.54 18.39 -11.71
N PRO A 385 25.17 19.53 -11.08
CA PRO A 385 24.38 19.53 -9.85
C PRO A 385 23.03 18.79 -9.99
N ILE A 386 22.48 18.77 -11.20
CA ILE A 386 21.17 18.16 -11.52
C ILE A 386 21.30 16.74 -12.09
N PHE A 387 22.50 16.18 -12.15
CA PHE A 387 22.68 14.75 -12.46
C PHE A 387 22.00 13.91 -11.39
N ALA A 388 21.30 12.83 -11.75
CA ALA A 388 20.36 12.17 -10.82
C ALA A 388 21.00 11.72 -9.49
N ARG A 389 22.28 11.30 -9.52
CA ARG A 389 23.05 10.93 -8.30
C ARG A 389 23.31 12.13 -7.37
N ASN A 390 23.43 13.33 -7.93
CA ASN A 390 23.77 14.55 -7.23
C ASN A 390 22.54 15.28 -6.67
N ILE A 391 21.33 14.93 -7.13
CA ILE A 391 20.05 15.53 -6.69
C ILE A 391 19.84 15.51 -5.17
N PRO A 392 20.09 14.40 -4.44
CA PRO A 392 19.93 14.40 -2.98
C PRO A 392 20.83 15.41 -2.27
N ASP A 393 22.06 15.60 -2.75
CA ASP A 393 22.98 16.60 -2.21
C ASP A 393 22.57 18.01 -2.62
N LEU A 394 22.11 18.19 -3.87
CA LEU A 394 21.56 19.44 -4.39
C LEU A 394 20.41 19.95 -3.50
N CYS A 395 19.39 19.13 -3.27
CA CYS A 395 18.26 19.46 -2.41
C CYS A 395 18.72 19.62 -0.94
N GLY A 396 19.69 18.80 -0.52
CA GLY A 396 20.28 18.84 0.81
C GLY A 396 20.99 20.15 1.16
N ARG A 397 21.43 20.95 0.19
CA ARG A 397 21.99 22.30 0.45
C ARG A 397 21.01 23.22 1.18
N CYS A 398 19.70 22.97 1.07
CA CYS A 398 18.67 23.75 1.77
C CYS A 398 17.88 22.91 2.78
N HIS A 399 17.58 21.64 2.45
CA HIS A 399 16.68 20.78 3.21
C HIS A 399 17.37 19.81 4.19
N ARG A 400 18.71 19.75 4.22
CA ARG A 400 19.43 18.98 5.25
C ARG A 400 19.28 19.65 6.61
N GLU A 401 19.18 18.85 7.67
CA GLU A 401 19.06 19.35 9.05
C GLU A 401 20.13 20.43 9.34
N GLY A 402 19.71 21.55 9.94
CA GLY A 402 20.57 22.71 10.20
C GLY A 402 20.80 23.66 9.00
N GLN A 403 20.27 23.38 7.81
CA GLN A 403 20.32 24.29 6.65
C GLN A 403 19.11 25.24 6.59
N LYS A 404 19.22 26.27 5.74
CA LYS A 404 18.28 27.41 5.69
C LYS A 404 16.80 27.05 5.59
N ALA A 405 16.43 26.01 4.83
CA ALA A 405 15.03 25.59 4.70
C ALA A 405 14.60 24.64 5.82
N ALA A 406 15.49 23.75 6.27
CA ALA A 406 15.21 22.83 7.37
C ALA A 406 14.99 23.56 8.71
N VAL A 407 15.79 24.58 9.02
CA VAL A 407 15.64 25.38 10.25
C VAL A 407 14.33 26.16 10.29
N ALA A 408 13.82 26.56 9.12
CA ALA A 408 12.55 27.27 8.99
C ALA A 408 11.33 26.33 8.94
N TYR A 409 11.55 25.02 8.85
CA TYR A 409 10.48 24.03 8.77
C TYR A 409 9.95 23.69 10.18
N THR A 410 8.62 23.71 10.33
CA THR A 410 7.93 23.48 11.62
C THR A 410 7.11 22.20 11.66
N GLY A 411 7.19 21.36 10.63
CA GLY A 411 6.49 20.08 10.58
C GLY A 411 7.22 18.96 11.32
N GLU A 412 6.66 17.75 11.29
CA GLU A 412 7.15 16.59 12.06
C GLU A 412 8.32 15.85 11.38
N GLU A 413 8.53 16.07 10.09
CA GLU A 413 9.54 15.37 9.28
C GLU A 413 10.91 16.04 9.44
N HIS A 414 11.82 15.37 10.15
CA HIS A 414 13.21 15.81 10.35
C HIS A 414 14.19 14.85 9.68
N GLU A 415 15.44 15.30 9.48
CA GLU A 415 16.51 14.44 8.94
C GLU A 415 16.17 13.82 7.57
N ILE A 416 15.36 14.49 6.74
CA ILE A 416 14.77 13.95 5.49
C ILE A 416 15.86 13.41 4.55
N ILE A 417 16.96 14.14 4.37
CA ILE A 417 18.08 13.71 3.52
C ILE A 417 18.73 12.44 4.07
N LYS A 418 18.97 12.37 5.38
CA LYS A 418 19.55 11.19 6.03
C LYS A 418 18.61 10.00 5.96
N ASN A 419 17.32 10.21 6.15
CA ASN A 419 16.29 9.19 6.01
C ASN A 419 16.28 8.63 4.58
N TYR A 420 16.26 9.51 3.57
CA TYR A 420 16.30 9.12 2.17
C TYR A 420 17.58 8.33 1.86
N THR A 421 18.77 8.77 2.28
CA THR A 421 20.02 8.03 2.00
C THR A 421 20.06 6.64 2.66
N MET A 422 19.33 6.47 3.75
CA MET A 422 19.18 5.18 4.44
C MET A 422 18.07 4.29 3.86
N SER A 423 17.16 4.86 3.06
CA SER A 423 16.11 4.14 2.35
C SER A 423 16.68 3.23 1.25
N ILE A 424 15.86 2.32 0.74
CA ILE A 424 16.27 1.47 -0.39
C ILE A 424 16.53 2.27 -1.66
N HIS A 425 15.80 3.38 -1.88
CA HIS A 425 16.06 4.26 -3.01
C HIS A 425 17.42 4.96 -2.86
N GLY A 426 17.70 5.53 -1.68
CA GLY A 426 19.00 6.15 -1.41
C GLY A 426 20.17 5.18 -1.50
N LYS A 427 20.03 3.95 -0.97
CA LYS A 427 21.06 2.90 -1.08
C LYS A 427 21.24 2.43 -2.53
N GLY A 428 20.15 2.25 -3.28
CA GLY A 428 20.19 1.91 -4.70
C GLY A 428 20.96 2.95 -5.51
N LEU A 429 20.63 4.22 -5.33
CA LEU A 429 21.27 5.33 -6.03
C LEU A 429 22.73 5.54 -5.59
N LEU A 430 22.98 5.71 -4.28
CA LEU A 430 24.27 6.19 -3.76
C LEU A 430 25.29 5.08 -3.50
N GLN A 431 24.85 3.89 -3.08
CA GLN A 431 25.75 2.77 -2.78
C GLN A 431 25.88 1.80 -3.96
N SER A 432 24.79 1.56 -4.68
CA SER A 432 24.78 0.60 -5.80
C SER A 432 24.96 1.26 -7.17
N GLY A 433 24.91 2.60 -7.25
CA GLY A 433 25.08 3.35 -8.51
C GLY A 433 23.92 3.21 -9.49
N LEU A 434 22.74 2.78 -9.04
CA LEU A 434 21.58 2.55 -9.91
C LEU A 434 20.88 3.88 -10.22
N MET A 435 21.21 4.45 -11.37
CA MET A 435 20.70 5.76 -11.84
C MET A 435 19.21 5.79 -12.16
N VAL A 436 18.57 4.63 -12.32
CA VAL A 436 17.11 4.49 -12.52
C VAL A 436 16.31 4.53 -11.21
N THR A 437 17.00 4.70 -10.08
CA THR A 437 16.36 4.74 -8.76
C THR A 437 15.72 6.10 -8.51
N ALA A 438 14.51 6.11 -7.95
CA ALA A 438 13.77 7.34 -7.67
C ALA A 438 14.55 8.27 -6.72
N THR A 439 14.59 9.55 -7.09
CA THR A 439 15.19 10.69 -6.40
C THR A 439 14.11 11.64 -5.87
N CYS A 440 14.51 12.75 -5.25
CA CYS A 440 13.58 13.75 -4.75
C CYS A 440 12.62 14.29 -5.82
N ILE A 441 13.12 14.50 -7.06
CA ILE A 441 12.33 15.09 -8.14
C ILE A 441 11.38 14.09 -8.81
N ASP A 442 11.61 12.79 -8.66
CA ASP A 442 10.71 11.78 -9.21
C ASP A 442 9.40 11.72 -8.41
N CYS A 443 9.47 12.08 -7.12
CA CYS A 443 8.29 12.21 -6.27
C CYS A 443 7.74 13.63 -6.26
N HIS A 444 8.59 14.66 -6.12
CA HIS A 444 8.15 16.05 -5.92
C HIS A 444 8.11 16.89 -7.20
N THR A 445 8.52 16.36 -8.35
CA THR A 445 8.81 17.09 -9.60
C THR A 445 9.99 18.07 -9.46
N ALA A 446 10.63 18.43 -10.59
CA ALA A 446 11.84 19.26 -10.58
C ALA A 446 11.57 20.77 -10.56
N HIS A 447 10.50 21.21 -11.23
CA HIS A 447 10.16 22.62 -11.39
C HIS A 447 8.73 22.96 -10.94
N ARG A 448 7.92 21.98 -10.53
CA ARG A 448 6.50 22.19 -10.19
C ARG A 448 6.17 21.58 -8.83
N GLU A 449 7.12 21.62 -7.89
CA GLU A 449 6.93 21.03 -6.58
C GLU A 449 5.83 21.76 -5.80
N LEU A 450 4.80 21.00 -5.43
CA LEU A 450 3.61 21.50 -4.74
C LEU A 450 3.44 20.80 -3.38
N PRO A 451 2.89 21.48 -2.37
CA PRO A 451 2.64 20.86 -1.06
C PRO A 451 1.62 19.72 -1.18
N LYS A 452 1.71 18.73 -0.28
CA LYS A 452 0.82 17.55 -0.26
C LYS A 452 -0.68 17.89 -0.21
N SER A 453 -1.03 19.03 0.36
CA SER A 453 -2.40 19.52 0.47
C SER A 453 -2.99 20.02 -0.85
N ASN A 454 -2.15 20.22 -1.87
CA ASN A 454 -2.60 20.63 -3.19
C ASN A 454 -3.00 19.39 -4.03
N PRO A 455 -4.24 19.29 -4.52
CA PRO A 455 -4.69 18.15 -5.34
C PRO A 455 -3.88 17.90 -6.62
N ASN A 456 -3.23 18.94 -7.16
CA ASN A 456 -2.37 18.82 -8.34
C ASN A 456 -0.94 18.37 -8.00
N SER A 457 -0.61 18.19 -6.72
CA SER A 457 0.70 17.69 -6.30
C SER A 457 0.81 16.20 -6.58
N THR A 458 1.95 15.76 -7.13
CA THR A 458 2.30 14.35 -7.30
C THR A 458 2.39 13.60 -5.97
N VAL A 459 2.62 14.30 -4.87
CA VAL A 459 2.63 13.73 -3.51
C VAL A 459 1.34 14.00 -2.73
N SER A 460 0.27 14.43 -3.41
CA SER A 460 -1.07 14.45 -2.80
C SER A 460 -1.61 13.03 -2.66
N GLU A 461 -2.45 12.82 -1.65
CA GLU A 461 -2.96 11.51 -1.26
C GLU A 461 -3.51 10.69 -2.45
N HIS A 462 -4.35 11.31 -3.28
CA HIS A 462 -4.95 10.65 -4.45
C HIS A 462 -3.95 10.36 -5.59
N ASN A 463 -2.82 11.05 -5.64
CA ASN A 463 -1.83 10.92 -6.72
C ASN A 463 -0.67 9.99 -6.36
N ILE A 464 -0.49 9.63 -5.08
CA ILE A 464 0.66 8.82 -4.62
C ILE A 464 0.76 7.50 -5.37
N ALA A 465 -0.34 6.79 -5.58
CA ALA A 465 -0.32 5.52 -6.29
C ALA A 465 0.17 5.69 -7.75
N THR A 466 -0.29 6.73 -8.44
CA THR A 466 0.12 7.09 -9.80
C THR A 466 1.58 7.59 -9.87
N THR A 467 2.06 8.26 -8.81
CA THR A 467 3.46 8.67 -8.72
C THR A 467 4.37 7.47 -8.56
N CYS A 468 4.00 6.52 -7.69
CA CYS A 468 4.75 5.27 -7.54
C CYS A 468 4.70 4.39 -8.80
N SER A 469 3.60 4.44 -9.57
CA SER A 469 3.41 3.62 -10.78
C SER A 469 4.36 3.97 -11.92
N GLN A 470 4.98 5.16 -11.90
CA GLN A 470 6.00 5.56 -12.89
C GLN A 470 7.17 4.56 -12.94
N CYS A 471 7.53 3.96 -11.80
CA CYS A 471 8.55 2.93 -11.72
C CYS A 471 8.00 1.55 -11.31
N HIS A 472 6.90 1.50 -10.55
CA HIS A 472 6.32 0.27 -9.99
C HIS A 472 5.01 -0.15 -10.68
N LEU A 473 4.93 -0.01 -12.01
CA LEU A 473 3.71 -0.27 -12.77
C LEU A 473 3.07 -1.64 -12.48
N GLY A 474 3.87 -2.72 -12.42
CA GLY A 474 3.34 -4.06 -12.14
C GLY A 474 2.66 -4.17 -10.77
N ILE A 475 3.21 -3.51 -9.75
CA ILE A 475 2.62 -3.47 -8.40
C ILE A 475 1.38 -2.58 -8.37
N PHE A 476 1.41 -1.45 -9.09
CA PHE A 476 0.27 -0.57 -9.23
C PHE A 476 -0.93 -1.29 -9.85
N GLU A 477 -0.72 -2.09 -10.90
CA GLU A 477 -1.79 -2.89 -11.52
C GLU A 477 -2.38 -3.93 -10.56
N GLU A 478 -1.57 -4.55 -9.69
CA GLU A 478 -2.09 -5.43 -8.63
C GLU A 478 -2.90 -4.64 -7.59
N PHE A 479 -2.38 -3.51 -7.11
CA PHE A 479 -3.01 -2.67 -6.10
C PHE A 479 -4.35 -2.10 -6.58
N LYS A 480 -4.41 -1.64 -7.84
CA LYS A 480 -5.60 -1.10 -8.50
C LYS A 480 -6.77 -2.08 -8.49
N ASN A 481 -6.48 -3.38 -8.56
CA ASN A 481 -7.45 -4.46 -8.50
C ASN A 481 -7.76 -4.96 -7.07
N SER A 482 -7.11 -4.39 -6.05
CA SER A 482 -7.33 -4.77 -4.65
C SER A 482 -8.53 -4.07 -4.03
N ILE A 483 -9.05 -4.62 -2.93
CA ILE A 483 -10.11 -4.02 -2.12
C ILE A 483 -9.66 -2.71 -1.43
N HIS A 484 -8.38 -2.39 -1.46
CA HIS A 484 -7.85 -1.11 -0.95
C HIS A 484 -7.79 -0.03 -2.04
N SER A 485 -8.15 -0.35 -3.29
CA SER A 485 -8.26 0.62 -4.37
C SER A 485 -9.68 1.21 -4.44
N PRO A 486 -9.80 2.53 -4.67
CA PRO A 486 -11.10 3.17 -4.91
C PRO A 486 -11.80 2.65 -6.19
N GLU A 487 -11.09 1.97 -7.08
CA GLU A 487 -11.69 1.38 -8.29
C GLU A 487 -12.49 0.11 -8.03
N VAL A 488 -12.21 -0.56 -6.90
CA VAL A 488 -12.87 -1.82 -6.52
C VAL A 488 -13.81 -1.62 -5.33
N SER A 489 -13.42 -0.75 -4.40
CA SER A 489 -14.17 -0.50 -3.17
C SER A 489 -14.85 0.85 -3.20
N ASP A 490 -16.18 0.82 -3.12
CA ASP A 490 -17.02 1.98 -2.88
C ASP A 490 -17.34 2.08 -1.38
N THR A 491 -16.66 2.99 -0.68
CA THR A 491 -16.82 3.18 0.78
C THR A 491 -16.60 4.64 1.16
N ASP A 492 -17.36 5.12 2.14
CA ASP A 492 -17.20 6.46 2.72
C ASP A 492 -15.96 6.61 3.64
N LYS A 493 -15.03 5.64 3.59
CA LYS A 493 -13.85 5.60 4.47
C LYS A 493 -12.60 5.83 3.63
N ASP A 494 -11.64 6.53 4.22
CA ASP A 494 -10.34 6.74 3.59
C ASP A 494 -9.65 5.39 3.33
N LEU A 495 -9.25 5.19 2.07
CA LEU A 495 -8.56 3.98 1.62
C LEU A 495 -7.06 4.19 1.70
N PRO A 496 -6.28 3.16 2.10
CA PRO A 496 -4.85 3.32 2.26
C PRO A 496 -4.17 3.44 0.90
N VAL A 497 -3.16 4.30 0.83
CA VAL A 497 -2.28 4.48 -0.33
C VAL A 497 -0.89 3.90 -0.04
N CYS A 498 0.01 3.93 -1.03
CA CYS A 498 1.30 3.24 -0.94
C CYS A 498 2.12 3.67 0.29
N ASN A 499 2.06 4.96 0.68
CA ASN A 499 2.86 5.48 1.78
C ASN A 499 2.30 5.20 3.19
N ASP A 500 1.05 4.73 3.30
CA ASP A 500 0.50 4.25 4.57
C ASP A 500 1.16 2.93 5.01
N CYS A 501 1.59 2.13 4.03
CA CYS A 501 2.32 0.88 4.25
C CYS A 501 3.84 1.05 4.10
N HIS A 502 4.29 1.94 3.21
CA HIS A 502 5.70 2.20 2.90
C HIS A 502 6.07 3.68 3.15
N LEU A 503 6.74 3.99 4.26
CA LEU A 503 7.14 5.37 4.56
C LEU A 503 8.02 6.00 3.48
N SER A 504 7.58 7.08 2.83
CA SER A 504 8.17 7.66 1.62
C SER A 504 9.67 7.99 1.71
N HIS A 505 10.14 8.55 2.83
CA HIS A 505 11.56 8.90 3.02
C HIS A 505 12.38 7.84 3.76
N THR A 506 11.76 6.78 4.29
CA THR A 506 12.46 5.70 5.01
C THR A 506 12.13 4.32 4.47
N ILE A 507 11.73 4.24 3.18
CA ILE A 507 11.32 2.99 2.52
C ILE A 507 12.38 1.91 2.72
N LYS A 508 11.97 0.78 3.30
CA LYS A 508 12.83 -0.39 3.56
C LYS A 508 12.59 -1.47 2.52
N ARG A 509 13.56 -2.37 2.35
CA ARG A 509 13.37 -3.59 1.54
C ARG A 509 12.38 -4.52 2.22
N VAL A 510 11.60 -5.23 1.42
CA VAL A 510 10.56 -6.15 1.89
C VAL A 510 11.09 -7.50 2.39
N ASP A 511 12.34 -7.84 2.09
CA ASP A 511 12.98 -9.10 2.47
C ASP A 511 13.62 -9.08 3.85
N VAL A 512 13.83 -7.89 4.44
CA VAL A 512 14.39 -7.76 5.78
C VAL A 512 13.36 -8.14 6.86
N SER A 513 13.83 -8.82 7.91
CA SER A 513 12.99 -9.32 9.01
C SER A 513 12.17 -8.22 9.67
N ASP A 514 12.77 -7.05 9.86
CA ASP A 514 12.17 -5.93 10.59
C ASP A 514 10.97 -5.37 9.83
N PHE A 515 11.05 -5.29 8.49
CA PHE A 515 9.91 -4.87 7.68
C PHE A 515 8.79 -5.89 7.77
N ARG A 516 9.11 -7.18 7.60
CA ARG A 516 8.13 -8.27 7.66
C ARG A 516 7.41 -8.36 9.00
N GLN A 517 8.08 -8.01 10.10
CA GLN A 517 7.45 -7.93 11.42
C GLN A 517 6.57 -6.68 11.55
N GLY A 518 7.03 -5.53 11.05
CA GLY A 518 6.32 -4.26 11.12
C GLY A 518 5.04 -4.19 10.26
N ILE A 519 4.85 -5.07 9.26
CA ILE A 519 3.62 -5.11 8.45
C ILE A 519 2.37 -5.33 9.32
N LEU A 520 2.48 -6.13 10.39
CA LEU A 520 1.36 -6.39 11.28
C LEU A 520 0.85 -5.08 11.92
N ASP A 521 1.76 -4.18 12.26
CA ASP A 521 1.44 -2.87 12.81
C ASP A 521 0.87 -1.94 11.73
N GLN A 522 1.35 -2.02 10.48
CA GLN A 522 0.81 -1.21 9.38
C GLN A 522 -0.66 -1.56 9.09
N CYS A 523 -0.98 -2.85 8.93
CA CYS A 523 -2.38 -3.27 8.77
C CYS A 523 -3.21 -2.91 10.01
N GLY A 524 -2.61 -3.01 11.20
CA GLY A 524 -3.25 -2.71 12.48
C GLY A 524 -3.71 -1.26 12.63
N LYS A 525 -3.04 -0.28 12.02
CA LYS A 525 -3.47 1.14 12.07
C LYS A 525 -4.91 1.36 11.60
N CYS A 526 -5.32 0.65 10.56
CA CYS A 526 -6.68 0.73 10.00
C CYS A 526 -7.57 -0.43 10.49
N HIS A 527 -7.00 -1.61 10.76
CA HIS A 527 -7.72 -2.82 11.17
C HIS A 527 -7.49 -3.21 12.65
N LEU A 528 -7.64 -2.25 13.57
CA LEU A 528 -7.32 -2.40 14.99
C LEU A 528 -7.96 -3.65 15.63
N GLU A 529 -9.29 -3.81 15.53
CA GLU A 529 -10.01 -4.92 16.15
C GLU A 529 -9.56 -6.30 15.60
N VAL A 530 -9.26 -6.37 14.30
CA VAL A 530 -8.83 -7.60 13.64
C VAL A 530 -7.39 -7.94 14.00
N ALA A 531 -6.52 -6.92 14.10
CA ALA A 531 -5.14 -7.09 14.52
C ALA A 531 -5.05 -7.57 15.98
N GLU A 532 -5.85 -7.00 16.89
CA GLU A 532 -5.93 -7.43 18.30
C GLU A 532 -6.30 -8.92 18.40
N THR A 533 -7.39 -9.32 17.73
CA THR A 533 -7.83 -10.73 17.75
C THR A 533 -6.86 -11.67 17.05
N TYR A 534 -6.16 -11.22 16.01
CA TYR A 534 -5.08 -11.97 15.38
C TYR A 534 -3.93 -12.21 16.37
N PHE A 535 -3.55 -11.21 17.17
CA PHE A 535 -2.49 -11.33 18.16
C PHE A 535 -2.80 -12.28 19.31
N ASP A 536 -4.07 -12.61 19.54
CA ASP A 536 -4.49 -13.64 20.50
C ASP A 536 -4.35 -15.07 19.96
N THR A 537 -4.28 -15.23 18.64
CA THR A 537 -4.08 -16.53 18.00
C THR A 537 -2.65 -17.03 18.16
N PHE A 538 -2.43 -18.31 17.82
CA PHE A 538 -1.11 -18.89 17.80
C PHE A 538 -0.16 -18.13 16.84
N HIS A 539 -0.63 -17.78 15.64
CA HIS A 539 0.18 -17.07 14.66
C HIS A 539 0.65 -15.70 15.17
N GLY A 540 -0.27 -14.94 15.76
CA GLY A 540 0.04 -13.64 16.34
C GLY A 540 0.97 -13.72 17.55
N LYS A 541 0.74 -14.66 18.48
CA LYS A 541 1.59 -14.83 19.67
C LYS A 541 3.02 -15.19 19.33
N VAL A 542 3.22 -16.08 18.36
CA VAL A 542 4.56 -16.49 17.93
C VAL A 542 5.23 -15.39 17.08
N SER A 543 4.45 -14.61 16.32
CA SER A 543 4.95 -13.40 15.65
C SER A 543 5.49 -12.37 16.64
N LYS A 544 4.80 -12.12 17.77
CA LYS A 544 5.27 -11.26 18.88
C LYS A 544 6.57 -11.74 19.52
N LEU A 545 6.86 -13.05 19.47
CA LEU A 545 8.15 -13.62 19.92
C LEU A 545 9.27 -13.47 18.87
N GLY A 546 9.01 -12.82 17.73
CA GLY A 546 10.00 -12.52 16.69
C GLY A 546 10.06 -13.53 15.55
N SER A 547 9.07 -14.41 15.40
CA SER A 547 9.05 -15.38 14.30
C SER A 547 8.80 -14.73 12.94
N VAL A 548 9.74 -14.90 12.02
CA VAL A 548 9.59 -14.48 10.62
C VAL A 548 8.84 -15.52 9.77
N ARG A 549 8.86 -16.80 10.16
CA ARG A 549 8.28 -17.93 9.41
C ARG A 549 6.78 -18.13 9.63
N THR A 550 6.26 -17.65 10.76
CA THR A 550 4.85 -17.76 11.07
C THR A 550 4.05 -16.83 10.16
N ALA A 551 2.92 -17.35 9.65
CA ALA A 551 2.02 -16.62 8.75
C ALA A 551 1.55 -15.31 9.39
N LYS A 552 1.51 -14.25 8.57
CA LYS A 552 1.09 -12.89 8.88
C LYS A 552 -0.09 -12.50 7.99
N CYS A 553 -0.58 -11.27 8.14
CA CYS A 553 -1.71 -10.78 7.37
C CYS A 553 -1.52 -10.99 5.86
N TYR A 554 -0.35 -10.60 5.31
CA TYR A 554 -0.08 -10.69 3.88
C TYR A 554 0.12 -12.13 3.36
N ASP A 555 0.56 -13.07 4.20
CA ASP A 555 0.73 -14.48 3.79
C ASP A 555 -0.63 -15.13 3.51
N CYS A 556 -1.69 -14.64 4.15
CA CYS A 556 -3.05 -15.11 3.94
C CYS A 556 -3.82 -14.24 2.94
N HIS A 557 -3.72 -12.92 3.03
CA HIS A 557 -4.55 -11.97 2.27
C HIS A 557 -3.94 -11.49 0.95
N GLY A 558 -2.64 -11.69 0.74
CA GLY A 558 -1.87 -11.00 -0.30
C GLY A 558 -1.25 -9.69 0.22
N ALA A 559 -0.30 -9.13 -0.54
CA ALA A 559 0.39 -7.89 -0.18
C ALA A 559 -0.23 -6.68 -0.89
N HIS A 560 -0.17 -6.67 -2.22
CA HIS A 560 -0.77 -5.63 -3.06
C HIS A 560 -2.03 -6.12 -3.79
N ASN A 561 -2.22 -7.43 -3.89
CA ASN A 561 -3.35 -8.10 -4.53
C ASN A 561 -4.41 -8.57 -3.52
N ILE A 562 -4.78 -7.70 -2.56
CA ILE A 562 -5.75 -8.06 -1.50
C ILE A 562 -7.15 -8.06 -2.10
N LEU A 563 -7.70 -9.24 -2.36
CA LEU A 563 -9.01 -9.40 -3.02
C LEU A 563 -10.10 -9.81 -2.01
N PRO A 564 -11.37 -9.38 -2.23
CA PRO A 564 -12.48 -9.79 -1.39
C PRO A 564 -12.69 -11.32 -1.44
N ILE A 565 -13.15 -11.92 -0.34
CA ILE A 565 -13.34 -13.38 -0.21
C ILE A 565 -14.35 -13.97 -1.22
N THR A 566 -15.21 -13.13 -1.79
CA THR A 566 -16.18 -13.49 -2.83
C THR A 566 -15.54 -13.62 -4.21
N ASN A 567 -14.36 -13.03 -4.42
CA ASN A 567 -13.62 -13.12 -5.66
C ASN A 567 -12.95 -14.50 -5.77
N PRO A 568 -13.20 -15.29 -6.83
CA PRO A 568 -12.57 -16.60 -7.02
C PRO A 568 -11.04 -16.56 -7.03
N LYS A 569 -10.43 -15.45 -7.47
CA LYS A 569 -8.97 -15.27 -7.49
C LYS A 569 -8.37 -14.93 -6.11
N SER A 570 -9.19 -14.60 -5.12
CA SER A 570 -8.70 -14.33 -3.76
C SER A 570 -8.04 -15.58 -3.19
N THR A 571 -6.90 -15.42 -2.52
CA THR A 571 -6.23 -16.50 -1.76
C THR A 571 -7.13 -17.05 -0.64
N LEU A 572 -8.10 -16.26 -0.19
CA LEU A 572 -9.05 -16.64 0.85
C LEU A 572 -10.43 -17.02 0.29
N SER A 573 -10.55 -17.17 -1.04
CA SER A 573 -11.77 -17.64 -1.65
C SER A 573 -12.11 -19.06 -1.16
N ARG A 574 -13.38 -19.45 -1.35
CA ARG A 574 -13.83 -20.79 -0.97
C ARG A 574 -12.99 -21.89 -1.63
N GLU A 575 -12.47 -21.65 -2.82
CA GLU A 575 -11.72 -22.61 -3.62
C GLU A 575 -10.24 -22.64 -3.23
N ASN A 576 -9.64 -21.48 -2.94
CA ASN A 576 -8.18 -21.35 -2.75
C ASN A 576 -7.73 -21.46 -1.28
N ILE A 577 -8.61 -21.23 -0.31
CA ILE A 577 -8.21 -21.17 1.12
C ILE A 577 -7.48 -22.42 1.63
N VAL A 578 -7.79 -23.60 1.08
CA VAL A 578 -7.09 -24.84 1.44
C VAL A 578 -5.64 -24.79 0.96
N GLU A 579 -5.41 -24.40 -0.29
CA GLU A 579 -4.08 -24.24 -0.87
C GLU A 579 -3.27 -23.16 -0.14
N THR A 580 -3.90 -22.04 0.20
CA THR A 580 -3.28 -20.97 1.01
C THR A 580 -2.77 -21.50 2.35
N CYS A 581 -3.58 -22.30 3.06
CA CYS A 581 -3.11 -22.95 4.28
C CYS A 581 -2.02 -24.00 4.00
N GLN A 582 -2.08 -24.71 2.86
CA GLN A 582 -1.11 -25.75 2.49
C GLN A 582 0.30 -25.23 2.25
N SER A 583 0.46 -23.94 1.92
CA SER A 583 1.77 -23.27 1.85
C SER A 583 2.61 -23.44 3.13
N CYS A 584 1.96 -23.54 4.29
CA CYS A 584 2.61 -23.77 5.59
C CYS A 584 2.18 -25.08 6.27
N HIS A 585 1.01 -25.61 5.93
CA HIS A 585 0.41 -26.82 6.50
C HIS A 585 0.11 -27.86 5.41
N PRO A 586 1.10 -28.65 4.96
CA PRO A 586 0.99 -29.47 3.74
C PRO A 586 -0.21 -30.45 3.72
N ASN A 587 -0.68 -30.94 4.88
CA ASN A 587 -1.83 -31.84 4.98
C ASN A 587 -3.12 -31.11 5.42
N SER A 588 -3.18 -29.79 5.25
CA SER A 588 -4.38 -28.99 5.45
C SER A 588 -5.50 -29.47 4.52
N ASN A 589 -6.71 -29.45 5.06
CA ASN A 589 -7.93 -29.95 4.43
C ASN A 589 -9.11 -29.00 4.72
N ARG A 590 -10.29 -29.32 4.18
CA ARG A 590 -11.47 -28.46 4.32
C ARG A 590 -11.95 -28.26 5.76
N LYS A 591 -11.72 -29.23 6.65
CA LYS A 591 -12.06 -29.09 8.08
C LYS A 591 -11.01 -28.23 8.80
N PHE A 592 -9.74 -28.36 8.43
CA PHE A 592 -8.63 -27.57 8.98
C PHE A 592 -8.80 -26.07 8.72
N VAL A 593 -9.15 -25.67 7.50
CA VAL A 593 -9.43 -24.25 7.17
C VAL A 593 -10.64 -23.67 7.90
N GLY A 594 -11.41 -24.51 8.60
CA GLY A 594 -12.41 -24.06 9.57
C GLY A 594 -11.82 -23.48 10.86
N TYR A 595 -10.49 -23.45 11.01
CA TYR A 595 -9.80 -22.71 12.05
C TYR A 595 -10.08 -21.21 11.90
N LEU A 596 -10.46 -20.56 13.00
CA LEU A 596 -10.86 -19.16 12.97
C LEU A 596 -9.67 -18.27 13.35
N THR A 597 -9.05 -17.63 12.36
CA THR A 597 -7.82 -16.82 12.51
C THR A 597 -8.04 -15.42 13.11
N HIS A 598 -9.28 -14.94 13.15
CA HIS A 598 -9.68 -13.65 13.73
C HIS A 598 -10.86 -13.79 14.70
N ALA A 599 -11.02 -14.97 15.33
CA ALA A 599 -12.10 -15.18 16.27
C ALA A 599 -11.78 -14.61 17.65
N THR A 600 -12.81 -14.07 18.28
CA THR A 600 -12.77 -13.57 19.65
C THR A 600 -13.83 -14.26 20.50
N HIS A 601 -13.56 -14.40 21.80
CA HIS A 601 -14.51 -14.91 22.77
C HIS A 601 -15.48 -13.82 23.27
N HIS A 602 -15.35 -12.55 22.85
CA HIS A 602 -16.25 -11.46 23.26
C HIS A 602 -17.59 -11.45 22.51
N ASN A 603 -17.63 -12.02 21.29
CA ASN A 603 -18.84 -12.00 20.46
C ASN A 603 -19.59 -13.34 20.54
N LYS A 604 -20.61 -13.39 21.40
CA LYS A 604 -21.44 -14.58 21.62
C LYS A 604 -22.24 -15.00 20.37
N SER A 605 -22.73 -14.06 19.57
CA SER A 605 -23.57 -14.38 18.41
C SER A 605 -22.75 -14.98 17.26
N LYS A 606 -21.55 -14.45 17.03
CA LYS A 606 -20.65 -14.91 15.97
C LYS A 606 -19.83 -16.15 16.37
N TYR A 607 -19.41 -16.23 17.64
CA TYR A 607 -18.50 -17.28 18.12
C TYR A 607 -18.99 -17.93 19.43
N PRO A 608 -20.17 -18.60 19.43
CA PRO A 608 -20.80 -19.10 20.65
C PRO A 608 -19.92 -20.12 21.39
N TYR A 609 -19.28 -21.05 20.66
CA TYR A 609 -18.46 -22.10 21.28
C TYR A 609 -17.21 -21.53 21.97
N LEU A 610 -16.57 -20.49 21.39
CA LEU A 610 -15.42 -19.83 22.02
C LEU A 610 -15.86 -19.05 23.26
N TYR A 611 -16.97 -18.30 23.17
CA TYR A 611 -17.54 -17.54 24.28
C TYR A 611 -17.78 -18.44 25.50
N TYR A 612 -18.54 -19.52 25.32
CA TYR A 612 -18.86 -20.42 26.44
C TYR A 612 -17.64 -21.16 26.99
N SER A 613 -16.70 -21.55 26.13
CA SER A 613 -15.48 -22.22 26.57
C SER A 613 -14.62 -21.30 27.43
N PHE A 614 -14.40 -20.06 26.99
CA PHE A 614 -13.62 -19.06 27.73
C PHE A 614 -14.25 -18.74 29.09
N TRP A 615 -15.55 -18.45 29.13
CA TRP A 615 -16.23 -18.12 30.39
C TRP A 615 -16.29 -19.32 31.35
N SER A 616 -16.41 -20.55 30.83
CA SER A 616 -16.36 -21.76 31.65
C SER A 616 -14.99 -21.96 32.29
N MET A 617 -13.90 -21.78 31.51
CA MET A 617 -12.53 -21.86 32.02
C MET A 617 -12.23 -20.72 33.01
N SER A 618 -12.68 -19.51 32.71
CA SER A 618 -12.53 -18.34 33.59
C SER A 618 -13.25 -18.55 34.93
N PHE A 619 -14.49 -19.06 34.90
CA PHE A 619 -15.24 -19.39 36.12
C PHE A 619 -14.55 -20.49 36.92
N LEU A 620 -14.06 -21.54 36.26
CA LEU A 620 -13.29 -22.60 36.90
C LEU A 620 -12.03 -22.05 37.59
N LEU A 621 -11.29 -21.17 36.90
CA LEU A 621 -10.07 -20.53 37.40
C LEU A 621 -10.37 -19.67 38.63
N ILE A 622 -11.26 -18.69 38.50
CA ILE A 622 -11.61 -17.76 39.58
C ILE A 622 -12.21 -18.53 40.76
N GLY A 623 -13.15 -19.44 40.51
CA GLY A 623 -13.80 -20.25 41.54
C GLY A 623 -12.79 -21.09 42.32
N THR A 624 -11.84 -21.73 41.64
CA THR A 624 -10.81 -22.55 42.28
C THR A 624 -9.87 -21.68 43.14
N PHE A 625 -9.35 -20.57 42.61
CA PHE A 625 -8.47 -19.69 43.38
C PHE A 625 -9.18 -18.98 44.53
N SER A 626 -10.43 -18.55 44.38
CA SER A 626 -11.21 -17.95 45.47
C SER A 626 -11.45 -18.96 46.59
N PHE A 627 -11.85 -20.20 46.26
CA PHE A 627 -12.12 -21.23 47.26
C PHE A 627 -10.84 -21.67 47.99
N PHE A 628 -9.79 -22.06 47.26
CA PHE A 628 -8.55 -22.56 47.86
C PHE A 628 -7.67 -21.45 48.44
N GLY A 629 -7.75 -20.24 47.88
CA GLY A 629 -7.11 -19.05 48.44
C GLY A 629 -7.70 -18.69 49.80
N LEU A 630 -9.04 -18.60 49.90
CA LEU A 630 -9.70 -18.37 51.19
C LEU A 630 -9.39 -19.48 52.19
N HIS A 631 -9.43 -20.74 51.75
CA HIS A 631 -9.05 -21.89 52.58
C HIS A 631 -7.63 -21.77 53.13
N THR A 632 -6.67 -21.38 52.30
CA THR A 632 -5.26 -21.15 52.67
C THR A 632 -5.10 -20.00 53.65
N ILE A 633 -5.81 -18.89 53.44
CA ILE A 633 -5.79 -17.72 54.33
C ILE A 633 -6.36 -18.09 55.71
N LEU A 634 -7.46 -18.84 55.77
CA LEU A 634 -8.06 -19.30 57.02
C LEU A 634 -7.15 -20.24 57.81
N TRP A 635 -6.28 -20.99 57.13
CA TRP A 635 -5.30 -21.85 57.78
C TRP A 635 -4.25 -21.03 58.56
N LEU A 636 -3.74 -19.96 57.95
CA LEU A 636 -2.52 -19.29 58.38
C LEU A 636 -2.52 -18.83 59.85
N PRO A 637 -3.57 -18.15 60.38
CA PRO A 637 -3.60 -17.71 61.78
C PRO A 637 -3.47 -18.87 62.77
N ARG A 638 -4.14 -19.99 62.48
CA ARG A 638 -4.17 -21.14 63.38
C ARG A 638 -2.86 -21.91 63.37
N ALA A 639 -2.24 -22.07 62.20
CA ALA A 639 -0.92 -22.69 62.11
C ALA A 639 0.17 -21.86 62.79
N ILE A 640 0.13 -20.51 62.67
CA ILE A 640 1.05 -19.64 63.40
C ILE A 640 0.82 -19.75 64.92
N HIS A 641 -0.43 -19.81 65.36
CA HIS A 641 -0.78 -19.97 66.77
C HIS A 641 -0.27 -21.31 67.33
N GLU A 642 -0.50 -22.43 66.63
CA GLU A 642 0.02 -23.75 67.04
C GLU A 642 1.55 -23.79 67.04
N ARG A 643 2.23 -23.20 66.04
CA ARG A 643 3.69 -23.07 66.02
C ARG A 643 4.21 -22.25 67.19
N ARG A 644 3.57 -21.13 67.55
CA ARG A 644 3.95 -20.32 68.72
C ARG A 644 3.74 -21.08 70.03
N ARG A 645 2.66 -21.86 70.13
CA ARG A 645 2.36 -22.71 71.30
C ARG A 645 3.36 -23.86 71.44
N ASN A 646 3.62 -24.59 70.35
CA ASN A 646 4.58 -25.70 70.30
C ASN A 646 6.03 -25.21 70.42
N GLY A 647 6.35 -24.01 69.94
CA GLY A 647 7.64 -23.35 70.13
C GLY A 647 7.89 -22.92 71.57
N LYS A 648 6.86 -22.42 72.27
CA LYS A 648 6.92 -22.19 73.74
C LYS A 648 7.08 -23.51 74.50
N LEU A 649 6.32 -24.55 74.15
CA LEU A 649 6.41 -25.89 74.76
C LEU A 649 7.76 -26.58 74.53
N LYS A 650 8.33 -26.48 73.31
CA LYS A 650 9.68 -26.97 73.02
C LYS A 650 10.70 -26.20 73.84
N ARG A 651 10.65 -24.86 73.90
CA ARG A 651 11.61 -24.06 74.68
C ARG A 651 11.57 -24.37 76.19
N THR A 652 10.42 -24.73 76.74
CA THR A 652 10.30 -25.23 78.13
C THR A 652 10.78 -26.69 78.27
N ASN A 653 10.55 -27.55 77.27
CA ASN A 653 11.00 -28.94 77.30
C ASN A 653 12.49 -29.12 76.99
N THR A 654 13.13 -28.26 76.18
CA THR A 654 14.58 -28.36 75.90
C THR A 654 15.44 -28.12 77.15
N LEU A 655 14.92 -27.39 78.14
CA LEU A 655 15.57 -27.23 79.45
C LEU A 655 15.43 -28.47 80.35
N LEU A 656 14.47 -29.36 80.07
CA LEU A 656 14.20 -30.61 80.80
C LEU A 656 14.71 -31.87 80.06
N GLU A 657 14.77 -31.86 78.72
CA GLU A 657 15.13 -33.00 77.86
C GLU A 657 16.63 -33.18 77.61
N SER A 658 17.50 -32.26 78.08
CA SER A 658 18.96 -32.39 77.91
C SER A 658 19.60 -33.52 78.73
N LYS A 659 18.84 -34.21 79.60
CA LYS A 659 19.35 -35.27 80.49
C LYS A 659 18.87 -36.69 80.22
N VAL A 660 17.90 -36.92 79.34
CA VAL A 660 17.36 -38.27 79.09
C VAL A 660 16.95 -38.39 77.63
N VAL A 661 17.37 -39.48 76.95
CA VAL A 661 17.01 -39.88 75.57
C VAL A 661 17.94 -39.38 74.44
N SER A 662 19.14 -39.95 74.41
CA SER A 662 19.80 -40.35 73.17
C SER A 662 19.16 -41.67 72.69
N SER A 663 17.98 -41.62 72.08
CA SER A 663 17.45 -42.77 71.33
C SER A 663 17.49 -42.47 69.84
N SER A 664 17.97 -43.45 69.07
CA SER A 664 18.00 -43.40 67.61
C SER A 664 16.61 -42.99 67.09
N LYS A 665 16.49 -41.81 66.47
CA LYS A 665 15.23 -41.39 65.85
C LYS A 665 14.86 -42.41 64.76
N THR A 666 13.90 -43.28 65.04
CA THR A 666 13.37 -44.27 64.09
C THR A 666 12.49 -43.59 63.04
N TYR A 667 12.72 -43.89 61.77
CA TYR A 667 11.96 -43.33 60.64
C TYR A 667 11.02 -44.37 60.03
N PHE A 668 9.91 -43.92 59.46
CA PHE A 668 8.94 -44.72 58.74
C PHE A 668 9.03 -44.44 57.23
N GLN A 669 9.13 -45.48 56.40
CA GLN A 669 9.13 -45.36 54.95
C GLN A 669 7.72 -45.03 54.44
N ARG A 670 7.52 -43.77 54.04
CA ARG A 670 6.25 -43.25 53.52
C ARG A 670 6.13 -43.47 52.01
N PHE A 671 7.18 -43.22 51.24
CA PHE A 671 7.19 -43.34 49.78
C PHE A 671 8.23 -44.34 49.28
N ASP A 672 7.85 -45.15 48.30
CA ASP A 672 8.75 -46.09 47.63
C ASP A 672 9.65 -45.36 46.59
N PRO A 673 10.81 -45.94 46.22
CA PRO A 673 11.73 -45.31 45.26
C PRO A 673 11.10 -44.96 43.91
N PHE A 674 10.16 -45.77 43.41
CA PHE A 674 9.51 -45.54 42.13
C PHE A 674 8.61 -44.31 42.17
N SER A 675 7.82 -44.15 43.23
CA SER A 675 6.97 -42.97 43.44
C SER A 675 7.80 -41.68 43.56
N ARG A 676 8.99 -41.76 44.15
CA ARG A 676 9.93 -40.63 44.27
C ARG A 676 10.53 -40.26 42.91
N PHE A 677 10.93 -41.27 42.13
CA PHE A 677 11.43 -41.08 40.77
C PHE A 677 10.34 -40.45 39.87
N LEU A 678 9.11 -40.94 39.96
CA LEU A 678 7.98 -40.39 39.22
C LEU A 678 7.76 -38.91 39.56
N HIS A 679 7.81 -38.56 40.85
CA HIS A 679 7.69 -37.16 41.29
C HIS A 679 8.82 -36.28 40.76
N LEU A 680 10.06 -36.80 40.66
CA LEU A 680 11.17 -36.06 40.06
C LEU A 680 10.90 -35.76 38.57
N LEU A 681 10.38 -36.72 37.81
CA LEU A 681 9.97 -36.50 36.42
C LEU A 681 8.86 -35.44 36.33
N VAL A 682 7.88 -35.48 37.24
CA VAL A 682 6.81 -34.46 37.32
C VAL A 682 7.41 -33.08 37.55
N ILE A 683 8.31 -32.90 38.52
CA ILE A 683 8.92 -31.59 38.81
C ILE A 683 9.64 -31.04 37.58
N ILE A 684 10.53 -31.84 36.97
CA ILE A 684 11.37 -31.39 35.85
C ILE A 684 10.51 -31.02 34.64
N SER A 685 9.57 -31.88 34.28
CA SER A 685 8.68 -31.64 33.14
C SER A 685 7.72 -30.47 33.40
N PHE A 686 7.11 -30.39 34.59
CA PHE A 686 6.16 -29.33 34.93
C PHE A 686 6.82 -27.96 34.98
N LEU A 687 7.98 -27.81 35.61
CA LEU A 687 8.71 -26.53 35.63
C LEU A 687 9.07 -26.07 34.21
N SER A 688 9.53 -27.01 33.37
CA SER A 688 9.86 -26.72 31.97
C SER A 688 8.62 -26.29 31.16
N LEU A 689 7.49 -26.98 31.34
CA LEU A 689 6.21 -26.65 30.70
C LEU A 689 5.63 -25.32 31.19
N ALA A 690 5.73 -25.03 32.49
CA ALA A 690 5.26 -23.77 33.07
C ALA A 690 6.06 -22.58 32.51
N ILE A 691 7.40 -22.67 32.49
CA ILE A 691 8.27 -21.61 31.95
C ILE A 691 8.00 -21.38 30.47
N THR A 692 8.03 -22.44 29.66
CA THR A 692 7.82 -22.33 28.21
C THR A 692 6.37 -21.94 27.85
N GLY A 693 5.38 -22.48 28.56
CA GLY A 693 3.96 -22.18 28.35
C GLY A 693 3.59 -20.74 28.70
N MET A 694 4.07 -20.22 29.83
CA MET A 694 3.82 -18.82 30.21
C MET A 694 4.53 -17.84 29.26
N THR A 695 5.69 -18.22 28.73
CA THR A 695 6.38 -17.44 27.69
C THR A 695 5.52 -17.26 26.43
N ILE A 696 4.80 -18.30 26.03
CA ILE A 696 3.88 -18.23 24.88
C ILE A 696 2.59 -17.48 25.23
N LYS A 697 2.03 -17.73 26.43
CA LYS A 697 0.77 -17.08 26.87
C LYS A 697 0.92 -15.56 26.95
N PHE A 698 2.04 -15.08 27.48
CA PHE A 698 2.33 -13.66 27.70
C PHE A 698 3.33 -13.09 26.68
N SER A 699 3.29 -13.53 25.42
CA SER A 699 4.25 -13.14 24.38
C SER A 699 4.27 -11.64 24.05
N GLY A 700 3.22 -10.89 24.40
CA GLY A 700 3.17 -9.43 24.27
C GLY A 700 3.97 -8.68 25.33
N VAL A 701 4.41 -9.34 26.40
CA VAL A 701 5.12 -8.70 27.51
C VAL A 701 6.64 -8.86 27.32
N GLY A 702 7.37 -7.73 27.37
CA GLY A 702 8.81 -7.69 27.06
C GLY A 702 9.67 -8.64 27.89
N VAL A 703 9.32 -8.91 29.15
CA VAL A 703 10.06 -9.86 30.00
C VAL A 703 9.99 -11.29 29.44
N PHE A 704 8.85 -11.71 28.89
CA PHE A 704 8.69 -13.05 28.30
C PHE A 704 9.35 -13.14 26.92
N GLN A 705 9.37 -12.04 26.16
CA GLN A 705 10.17 -11.98 24.92
C GLN A 705 11.66 -12.13 25.21
N MET A 706 12.17 -11.45 26.25
CA MET A 706 13.55 -11.62 26.73
C MET A 706 13.82 -13.05 27.19
N LEU A 707 12.90 -13.65 27.96
CA LEU A 707 13.01 -15.03 28.40
C LEU A 707 13.08 -16.01 27.23
N SER A 708 12.25 -15.81 26.19
CA SER A 708 12.34 -16.62 24.97
C SER A 708 13.71 -16.48 24.29
N ARG A 709 14.26 -15.26 24.18
CA ARG A 709 15.61 -15.04 23.61
C ARG A 709 16.70 -15.76 24.41
N ILE A 710 16.65 -15.70 25.74
CA ILE A 710 17.60 -16.41 26.62
C ILE A 710 17.52 -17.93 26.44
N LEU A 711 16.32 -18.47 26.23
CA LEU A 711 16.10 -19.90 25.97
C LEU A 711 16.51 -20.34 24.55
N GLY A 712 17.00 -19.44 23.69
CA GLY A 712 17.39 -19.74 22.31
C GLY A 712 16.33 -19.39 21.26
N GLY A 713 15.36 -18.52 21.60
CA GLY A 713 14.29 -18.09 20.71
C GLY A 713 13.05 -18.99 20.76
N TYR A 714 12.05 -18.65 19.94
CA TYR A 714 10.75 -19.34 19.95
C TYR A 714 10.85 -20.81 19.49
N GLU A 715 11.74 -21.13 18.54
CA GLU A 715 11.91 -22.49 18.00
C GLU A 715 12.40 -23.44 19.10
N VAL A 716 13.43 -23.02 19.85
CA VAL A 716 13.99 -23.78 20.97
C VAL A 716 13.00 -23.84 22.13
N THR A 717 12.33 -22.73 22.45
CA THR A 717 11.28 -22.69 23.49
C THR A 717 10.17 -23.72 23.19
N GLY A 718 9.71 -23.79 21.94
CA GLY A 718 8.71 -24.76 21.51
C GLY A 718 9.22 -26.21 21.53
N PHE A 719 10.49 -26.43 21.19
CA PHE A 719 11.12 -27.76 21.30
C PHE A 719 11.18 -28.24 22.75
N ILE A 720 11.65 -27.39 23.68
CA ILE A 720 11.70 -27.70 25.12
C ILE A 720 10.30 -28.03 25.64
N HIS A 721 9.28 -27.25 25.24
CA HIS A 721 7.90 -27.49 25.62
C HIS A 721 7.43 -28.90 25.20
N ARG A 722 7.66 -29.27 23.94
CA ARG A 722 7.29 -30.59 23.40
C ARG A 722 8.06 -31.73 24.06
N ALA A 723 9.36 -31.56 24.30
CA ALA A 723 10.19 -32.55 25.00
C ALA A 723 9.67 -32.79 26.44
N ALA A 724 9.34 -31.72 27.17
CA ALA A 724 8.77 -31.81 28.49
C ALA A 724 7.35 -32.43 28.50
N ALA A 725 6.56 -32.19 27.44
CA ALA A 725 5.26 -32.85 27.24
C ALA A 725 5.41 -34.37 27.04
N VAL A 726 6.43 -34.83 26.29
CA VAL A 726 6.72 -36.27 26.14
C VAL A 726 7.07 -36.91 27.48
N ILE A 727 7.88 -36.25 28.31
CA ILE A 727 8.16 -36.71 29.68
C ILE A 727 6.86 -36.77 30.49
N THR A 728 5.95 -35.83 30.27
CA THR A 728 4.64 -35.80 30.93
C THR A 728 3.77 -36.99 30.59
N PHE A 729 3.64 -37.32 29.31
CA PHE A 729 2.95 -38.53 28.89
C PHE A 729 3.64 -39.79 29.42
N ALA A 730 4.97 -39.84 29.39
CA ALA A 730 5.73 -40.98 29.89
C ALA A 730 5.44 -41.24 31.37
N TYR A 731 5.55 -40.23 32.25
CA TYR A 731 5.26 -40.43 33.67
C TYR A 731 3.77 -40.76 33.89
N PHE A 732 2.84 -40.18 33.12
CA PHE A 732 1.42 -40.45 33.27
C PHE A 732 1.09 -41.93 32.98
N PHE A 733 1.62 -42.48 31.88
CA PHE A 733 1.45 -43.90 31.56
C PHE A 733 2.22 -44.82 32.52
N MET A 734 3.43 -44.44 32.93
CA MET A 734 4.19 -45.16 33.96
C MET A 734 3.42 -45.26 35.28
N HIS A 735 2.73 -44.19 35.67
CA HIS A 735 1.89 -44.15 36.87
C HIS A 735 0.66 -45.05 36.76
N LEU A 736 -0.06 -45.00 35.64
CA LEU A 736 -1.17 -45.93 35.37
C LEU A 736 -0.70 -47.39 35.41
N GLY A 737 0.43 -47.67 34.76
CA GLY A 737 1.09 -48.98 34.79
C GLY A 737 1.47 -49.40 36.21
N TYR A 738 1.98 -48.49 37.03
CA TYR A 738 2.34 -48.74 38.43
C TYR A 738 1.14 -49.07 39.31
N ILE A 739 0.03 -48.33 39.17
CA ILE A 739 -1.23 -48.62 39.88
C ILE A 739 -1.73 -50.02 39.50
N PHE A 740 -1.70 -50.36 38.21
CA PHE A 740 -2.14 -51.66 37.72
C PHE A 740 -1.24 -52.81 38.17
N TYR A 741 0.08 -52.61 38.14
CA TYR A 741 1.06 -53.55 38.66
C TYR A 741 0.86 -53.82 40.15
N LYS A 742 0.71 -52.75 40.95
CA LYS A 742 0.48 -52.87 42.40
C LYS A 742 -0.83 -53.59 42.73
N LYS A 743 -1.90 -53.28 42.00
CA LYS A 743 -3.18 -54.00 42.10
C LYS A 743 -2.99 -55.51 41.86
N ARG A 744 -2.27 -55.90 40.80
CA ARG A 744 -2.00 -57.31 40.48
C ARG A 744 -1.15 -57.98 41.55
N LYS A 745 -0.07 -57.34 42.00
CA LYS A 745 0.86 -57.88 43.00
C LYS A 745 0.21 -58.04 44.38
N GLU A 746 -0.56 -57.04 44.83
CA GLU A 746 -1.19 -57.03 46.16
C GLU A 746 -2.59 -57.68 46.15
N LYS A 747 -3.05 -58.23 45.02
CA LYS A 747 -4.37 -58.86 44.81
C LYS A 747 -5.53 -58.00 45.34
N ILE A 748 -5.45 -56.68 45.12
CA ILE A 748 -6.45 -55.73 45.62
C ILE A 748 -7.70 -55.81 44.71
N PRO A 749 -8.90 -56.11 45.26
CA PRO A 749 -10.13 -56.08 44.47
C PRO A 749 -10.44 -54.65 44.01
N ILE A 750 -10.94 -54.49 42.77
CA ILE A 750 -11.19 -53.18 42.14
C ILE A 750 -12.02 -52.27 43.05
N LYS A 751 -13.05 -52.81 43.70
CA LYS A 751 -13.89 -52.07 44.65
C LYS A 751 -13.06 -51.39 45.76
N LYS A 752 -12.03 -52.05 46.30
CA LYS A 752 -11.15 -51.47 47.34
C LYS A 752 -10.24 -50.37 46.81
N LEU A 753 -9.95 -50.32 45.52
CA LEU A 753 -9.19 -49.21 44.92
C LEU A 753 -9.99 -47.89 44.99
N PHE A 754 -11.32 -47.98 44.83
CA PHE A 754 -12.22 -46.82 44.87
C PHE A 754 -12.80 -46.53 46.27
N THR A 755 -13.05 -47.56 47.09
CA THR A 755 -13.73 -47.39 48.39
C THR A 755 -12.84 -47.62 49.61
N GLY A 756 -11.65 -48.21 49.44
CA GLY A 756 -10.75 -48.56 50.54
C GLY A 756 -10.26 -47.34 51.32
N GLU A 757 -9.89 -47.53 52.59
CA GLU A 757 -9.38 -46.42 53.42
C GLU A 757 -8.06 -45.82 52.96
N ASP A 758 -7.27 -46.57 52.20
CA ASP A 758 -5.99 -46.13 51.64
C ASP A 758 -6.09 -45.57 50.22
N THR A 759 -7.31 -45.42 49.71
CA THR A 759 -7.52 -44.82 48.39
C THR A 759 -7.08 -43.36 48.39
N ILE A 760 -6.48 -42.96 47.29
CA ILE A 760 -6.14 -41.57 46.99
C ILE A 760 -7.36 -40.81 46.41
N LEU A 761 -8.45 -41.50 46.09
CA LEU A 761 -9.65 -40.87 45.54
C LEU A 761 -10.50 -40.21 46.64
N PRO A 762 -11.15 -39.07 46.35
CA PRO A 762 -12.07 -38.42 47.30
C PRO A 762 -13.25 -39.32 47.69
N ARG A 763 -13.64 -39.32 48.98
CA ARG A 763 -14.76 -40.07 49.55
C ARG A 763 -15.66 -39.16 50.38
N LYS A 764 -16.86 -39.63 50.73
CA LYS A 764 -17.81 -38.90 51.61
C LYS A 764 -17.19 -38.42 52.93
N ARG A 765 -16.27 -39.21 53.51
CA ARG A 765 -15.60 -38.83 54.77
C ARG A 765 -14.64 -37.66 54.59
N ASP A 766 -14.09 -37.45 53.40
CA ASP A 766 -13.20 -36.32 53.12
C ASP A 766 -13.96 -34.99 53.23
N PHE A 767 -15.26 -34.95 52.89
CA PHE A 767 -16.14 -33.79 53.14
C PHE A 767 -16.38 -33.53 54.64
N VAL A 768 -16.51 -34.60 55.43
CA VAL A 768 -16.61 -34.48 56.89
C VAL A 768 -15.32 -33.91 57.47
N GLU A 769 -14.18 -34.45 57.03
CA GLU A 769 -12.85 -33.98 57.44
C GLU A 769 -12.62 -32.53 57.02
N PHE A 770 -13.05 -32.12 55.82
CA PHE A 770 -13.03 -30.73 55.37
C PHE A 770 -13.77 -29.80 56.34
N TRP A 771 -15.03 -30.11 56.68
CA TRP A 771 -15.81 -29.25 57.59
C TRP A 771 -15.24 -29.25 59.02
N GLN A 772 -14.70 -30.37 59.48
CA GLN A 772 -13.97 -30.42 60.75
C GLN A 772 -12.70 -29.54 60.71
N THR A 773 -11.99 -29.50 59.58
CA THR A 773 -10.85 -28.59 59.39
C THR A 773 -11.29 -27.13 59.40
N ILE A 774 -12.38 -26.77 58.73
CA ILE A 774 -12.92 -25.40 58.76
C ILE A 774 -13.29 -25.00 60.19
N LYS A 775 -13.96 -25.87 60.95
CA LYS A 775 -14.25 -25.63 62.38
C LYS A 775 -12.97 -25.46 63.20
N TRP A 776 -11.92 -26.22 62.92
CA TRP A 776 -10.62 -26.08 63.58
C TRP A 776 -9.90 -24.77 63.20
N PHE A 777 -9.97 -24.34 61.93
CA PHE A 777 -9.46 -23.04 61.50
C PHE A 777 -10.13 -21.88 62.24
N LEU A 778 -11.45 -21.94 62.40
CA LEU A 778 -12.24 -20.96 63.16
C LEU A 778 -12.13 -21.11 64.69
N GLY A 779 -11.36 -22.08 65.19
CA GLY A 779 -11.15 -22.30 66.63
C GLY A 779 -12.30 -22.98 67.37
N VAL A 780 -13.35 -23.41 66.66
CA VAL A 780 -14.57 -24.02 67.23
C VAL A 780 -14.45 -25.56 67.35
N GLY A 781 -13.39 -26.16 66.80
CA GLY A 781 -13.19 -27.61 66.77
C GLY A 781 -11.76 -28.07 67.03
N LYS A 782 -11.61 -29.36 67.36
CA LYS A 782 -10.30 -30.03 67.45
C LYS A 782 -9.76 -30.34 66.05
N ARG A 783 -8.43 -30.45 65.93
CA ARG A 783 -7.76 -30.87 64.68
C ARG A 783 -8.27 -32.26 64.26
N PRO A 784 -8.68 -32.47 63.00
CA PRO A 784 -9.22 -33.75 62.55
C PRO A 784 -8.20 -34.90 62.61
N GLU A 785 -8.70 -36.11 62.81
CA GLU A 785 -7.88 -37.33 62.79
C GLU A 785 -7.59 -37.79 61.35
N TYR A 786 -6.64 -37.12 60.70
CA TYR A 786 -6.29 -37.43 59.32
C TYR A 786 -5.75 -38.85 59.15
N GLY A 787 -6.10 -39.45 58.01
CA GLY A 787 -5.70 -40.80 57.61
C GLY A 787 -4.42 -40.76 56.79
N LYS A 788 -4.15 -41.81 56.03
CA LYS A 788 -2.95 -41.89 55.17
C LYS A 788 -2.80 -40.70 54.21
N TRP A 789 -3.93 -40.30 53.62
CA TRP A 789 -4.06 -39.13 52.76
C TRP A 789 -5.08 -38.18 53.36
N THR A 790 -4.76 -36.89 53.38
CA THR A 790 -5.73 -35.84 53.73
C THR A 790 -6.63 -35.51 52.56
N TYR A 791 -7.78 -34.88 52.82
CA TYR A 791 -8.68 -34.48 51.73
C TYR A 791 -8.01 -33.54 50.72
N TRP A 792 -7.12 -32.63 51.16
CA TRP A 792 -6.40 -31.74 50.24
C TRP A 792 -5.31 -32.47 49.45
N GLU A 793 -4.59 -33.45 50.03
CA GLU A 793 -3.63 -34.26 49.27
C GLU A 793 -4.34 -35.09 48.18
N LYS A 794 -5.54 -35.58 48.47
CA LYS A 794 -6.39 -36.28 47.50
C LYS A 794 -6.90 -35.34 46.41
N PHE A 795 -7.30 -34.13 46.79
CA PHE A 795 -7.71 -33.11 45.83
C PHE A 795 -6.55 -32.72 44.92
N ASP A 796 -5.36 -32.41 45.47
CA ASP A 796 -4.14 -32.10 44.71
C ASP A 796 -3.83 -33.21 43.70
N TYR A 797 -3.85 -34.48 44.15
CA TYR A 797 -3.63 -35.62 43.26
C TYR A 797 -4.68 -35.72 42.14
N PHE A 798 -5.97 -35.59 42.49
CA PHE A 798 -7.05 -35.70 41.51
C PHE A 798 -7.03 -34.54 40.51
N ALA A 799 -6.77 -33.32 40.98
CA ALA A 799 -6.65 -32.12 40.16
C ALA A 799 -5.51 -32.26 39.15
N VAL A 800 -4.31 -32.70 39.58
CA VAL A 800 -3.20 -32.94 38.65
C VAL A 800 -3.49 -34.10 37.69
N PHE A 801 -4.07 -35.21 38.18
CA PHE A 801 -4.38 -36.36 37.33
C PHE A 801 -5.35 -36.02 36.21
N TRP A 802 -6.42 -35.28 36.52
CA TRP A 802 -7.38 -34.81 35.52
C TRP A 802 -6.81 -33.69 34.66
N GLY A 803 -6.10 -32.73 35.26
CA GLY A 803 -5.46 -31.62 34.56
C GLY A 803 -4.47 -32.10 33.50
N VAL A 804 -3.65 -33.12 33.80
CA VAL A 804 -2.75 -33.75 32.82
C VAL A 804 -3.51 -34.37 31.64
N ALA A 805 -4.69 -34.96 31.87
CA ALA A 805 -5.51 -35.50 30.79
C ALA A 805 -6.11 -34.39 29.90
N VAL A 806 -6.59 -33.30 30.50
CA VAL A 806 -7.18 -32.15 29.79
C VAL A 806 -6.11 -31.38 29.01
N ILE A 807 -5.01 -30.99 29.66
CA ILE A 807 -3.91 -30.27 29.00
C ILE A 807 -3.18 -31.17 27.99
N GLY A 808 -3.07 -32.47 28.26
CA GLY A 808 -2.46 -33.44 27.35
C GLY A 808 -3.28 -33.66 26.08
N SER A 809 -4.60 -33.86 26.21
CA SER A 809 -5.48 -34.04 25.04
C SER A 809 -5.60 -32.78 24.19
N SER A 810 -5.79 -31.61 24.82
CA SER A 810 -5.77 -30.32 24.11
C SER A 810 -4.40 -30.04 23.48
N GLY A 811 -3.30 -30.35 24.17
CA GLY A 811 -1.94 -30.17 23.66
C GLY A 811 -1.61 -31.06 22.46
N LEU A 812 -2.06 -32.32 22.47
CA LEU A 812 -1.93 -33.21 21.31
C LEU A 812 -2.70 -32.69 20.10
N MET A 813 -3.89 -32.12 20.32
CA MET A 813 -4.67 -31.49 19.25
C MET A 813 -3.93 -30.30 18.64
N LEU A 814 -3.27 -29.48 19.46
CA LEU A 814 -2.48 -28.34 19.01
C LEU A 814 -1.14 -28.75 18.37
N TRP A 815 -0.57 -29.88 18.78
CA TRP A 815 0.66 -30.41 18.19
C TRP A 815 0.40 -31.04 16.83
N PHE A 816 -0.71 -31.78 16.66
CA PHE A 816 -1.04 -32.48 15.41
C PHE A 816 -2.40 -32.04 14.83
N PRO A 817 -2.63 -30.75 14.56
CA PRO A 817 -3.95 -30.25 14.16
C PRO A 817 -4.40 -30.79 12.78
N GLU A 818 -3.45 -30.99 11.86
CA GLU A 818 -3.71 -31.60 10.55
C GLU A 818 -4.21 -33.06 10.68
N PHE A 819 -3.63 -33.84 11.58
CA PHE A 819 -4.06 -35.23 11.83
C PHE A 819 -5.49 -35.26 12.39
N PHE A 820 -5.76 -34.48 13.43
CA PHE A 820 -7.07 -34.48 14.11
C PHE A 820 -8.20 -33.96 13.22
N THR A 821 -7.91 -33.02 12.31
CA THR A 821 -8.91 -32.55 11.35
C THR A 821 -9.13 -33.54 10.20
N ASN A 822 -8.10 -34.27 9.78
CA ASN A 822 -8.23 -35.34 8.78
C ASN A 822 -9.10 -36.52 9.25
N ILE A 823 -9.11 -36.82 10.56
CA ILE A 823 -10.02 -37.85 11.13
C ILE A 823 -11.46 -37.33 11.35
N GLY A 824 -11.77 -36.09 10.93
CA GLY A 824 -13.12 -35.55 10.89
C GLY A 824 -13.45 -34.48 11.95
N LEU A 825 -12.50 -34.10 12.82
CA LEU A 825 -12.76 -33.01 13.78
C LEU A 825 -12.79 -31.64 13.07
N PRO A 826 -13.70 -30.74 13.47
CA PRO A 826 -13.82 -29.43 12.85
C PRO A 826 -12.71 -28.47 13.30
N GLY A 827 -12.24 -27.58 12.41
CA GLY A 827 -11.13 -26.66 12.69
C GLY A 827 -11.36 -25.69 13.85
N TRP A 828 -12.61 -25.25 14.10
CA TRP A 828 -12.92 -24.39 15.26
C TRP A 828 -12.61 -25.05 16.60
N LEU A 829 -12.53 -26.40 16.66
CA LEU A 829 -12.17 -27.13 17.87
C LEU A 829 -10.70 -26.87 18.25
N ILE A 830 -9.84 -26.53 17.29
CA ILE A 830 -8.46 -26.10 17.54
C ILE A 830 -8.45 -24.78 18.33
N ASN A 831 -9.35 -23.84 18.00
CA ASN A 831 -9.51 -22.61 18.78
C ASN A 831 -9.94 -22.90 20.23
N VAL A 832 -10.88 -23.82 20.43
CA VAL A 832 -11.33 -24.23 21.77
C VAL A 832 -10.22 -24.94 22.54
N ALA A 833 -9.48 -25.85 21.89
CA ALA A 833 -8.33 -26.51 22.48
C ALA A 833 -7.26 -25.50 22.92
N THR A 834 -7.05 -24.42 22.16
CA THR A 834 -6.13 -23.33 22.52
C THR A 834 -6.55 -22.64 23.82
N ILE A 835 -7.84 -22.32 23.97
CA ILE A 835 -8.39 -21.71 25.19
C ILE A 835 -8.20 -22.65 26.38
N ILE A 836 -8.68 -23.90 26.25
CA ILE A 836 -8.61 -24.90 27.33
C ILE A 836 -7.16 -25.15 27.74
N HIS A 837 -6.26 -25.36 26.78
CA HIS A 837 -4.85 -25.62 27.06
C HIS A 837 -4.19 -24.43 27.77
N SER A 838 -4.45 -23.21 27.30
CA SER A 838 -3.83 -21.99 27.85
C SER A 838 -4.33 -21.67 29.27
N ASP A 839 -5.63 -21.82 29.52
CA ASP A 839 -6.22 -21.47 30.82
C ASP A 839 -6.04 -22.57 31.85
N GLU A 840 -6.09 -23.84 31.45
CA GLU A 840 -5.73 -24.96 32.31
C GLU A 840 -4.24 -24.87 32.71
N ALA A 841 -3.35 -24.47 31.79
CA ALA A 841 -1.95 -24.24 32.12
C ALA A 841 -1.76 -23.14 33.17
N LEU A 842 -2.52 -22.04 33.07
CA LEU A 842 -2.50 -20.95 34.05
C LEU A 842 -3.04 -21.43 35.41
N LEU A 843 -4.18 -22.14 35.41
CA LEU A 843 -4.77 -22.73 36.61
C LEU A 843 -3.80 -23.70 37.29
N ALA A 844 -3.24 -24.65 36.54
CA ALA A 844 -2.30 -25.64 37.07
C ALA A 844 -1.03 -24.99 37.63
N THR A 845 -0.44 -24.04 36.89
CA THR A 845 0.77 -23.30 37.32
C THR A 845 0.51 -22.50 38.59
N GLY A 846 -0.55 -21.71 38.61
CA GLY A 846 -0.88 -20.90 39.78
C GLY A 846 -1.26 -21.78 40.97
N PHE A 847 -2.07 -22.83 40.78
CA PHE A 847 -2.48 -23.73 41.87
C PHE A 847 -1.28 -24.47 42.48
N ILE A 848 -0.36 -24.96 41.65
CA ILE A 848 0.83 -25.69 42.13
C ILE A 848 1.77 -24.76 42.90
N PHE A 849 2.08 -23.57 42.37
CA PHE A 849 3.03 -22.66 43.03
C PHE A 849 2.45 -21.90 44.22
N THR A 850 1.12 -21.77 44.33
CA THR A 850 0.49 -21.11 45.48
C THR A 850 -0.02 -22.12 46.51
N ILE A 851 -1.00 -22.95 46.14
CA ILE A 851 -1.73 -23.82 47.07
C ILE A 851 -0.93 -25.08 47.40
N HIS A 852 -0.42 -25.79 46.39
CA HIS A 852 0.34 -27.02 46.63
C HIS A 852 1.65 -26.74 47.38
N PHE A 853 2.40 -25.72 46.97
CA PHE A 853 3.61 -25.28 47.67
C PHE A 853 3.31 -24.74 49.06
N PHE A 854 2.17 -24.06 49.28
CA PHE A 854 1.77 -23.70 50.64
C PHE A 854 1.53 -24.93 51.52
N ASN A 855 0.77 -25.89 51.00
CA ASN A 855 0.39 -27.10 51.74
C ASN A 855 1.60 -27.95 52.15
N THR A 856 2.69 -27.89 51.38
CA THR A 856 3.88 -28.74 51.56
C THR A 856 5.11 -27.99 52.10
N HIS A 857 5.34 -26.73 51.72
CA HIS A 857 6.57 -25.98 52.03
C HIS A 857 6.34 -24.77 52.94
N PHE A 858 5.31 -23.95 52.67
CA PHE A 858 5.07 -22.72 53.45
C PHE A 858 4.24 -22.91 54.72
N ARG A 859 3.71 -24.11 54.97
CA ARG A 859 3.05 -24.40 56.23
C ARG A 859 4.01 -24.09 57.39
N PRO A 860 3.62 -23.27 58.38
CA PRO A 860 4.50 -22.89 59.49
C PRO A 860 5.17 -24.06 60.20
N ASP A 861 4.52 -25.23 60.25
CA ASP A 861 5.03 -26.45 60.89
C ASP A 861 6.08 -27.21 60.06
N LYS A 862 6.13 -26.98 58.74
CA LYS A 862 7.06 -27.62 57.79
C LYS A 862 8.09 -26.66 57.19
N PHE A 863 7.93 -25.35 57.41
CA PHE A 863 8.83 -24.33 56.92
C PHE A 863 10.28 -24.57 57.42
N PRO A 864 11.31 -24.47 56.55
CA PRO A 864 11.27 -23.93 55.19
C PRO A 864 10.84 -24.90 54.09
N MET A 865 10.79 -26.22 54.35
CA MET A 865 10.48 -27.23 53.33
C MET A 865 10.28 -28.63 53.93
N ASP A 866 9.31 -29.40 53.40
CA ASP A 866 9.10 -30.82 53.71
C ASP A 866 9.95 -31.74 52.79
N PRO A 867 10.97 -32.45 53.31
CA PRO A 867 11.84 -33.31 52.51
C PRO A 867 11.29 -34.73 52.31
N VAL A 868 10.09 -35.06 52.81
CA VAL A 868 9.60 -36.46 52.88
C VAL A 868 9.41 -37.08 51.50
N ILE A 869 9.00 -36.33 50.48
CA ILE A 869 8.87 -36.85 49.11
C ILE A 869 10.24 -37.14 48.47
N PHE A 870 11.28 -36.38 48.84
CA PHE A 870 12.62 -36.58 48.29
C PHE A 870 13.38 -37.67 49.04
N THR A 871 13.20 -37.77 50.36
CA THR A 871 13.88 -38.77 51.21
C THR A 871 13.13 -40.09 51.28
N GLY A 872 11.81 -40.08 51.10
CA GLY A 872 10.91 -41.23 51.19
C GLY A 872 10.52 -41.62 52.62
N SER A 873 11.01 -40.92 53.64
CA SER A 873 10.87 -41.31 55.04
C SER A 873 10.48 -40.15 55.95
N VAL A 874 9.66 -40.41 56.96
CA VAL A 874 9.19 -39.44 57.96
C VAL A 874 9.52 -39.93 59.37
N SER A 875 9.74 -39.01 60.33
CA SER A 875 9.97 -39.41 61.73
C SER A 875 8.67 -39.96 62.37
N LEU A 876 8.80 -40.90 63.31
CA LEU A 876 7.61 -41.51 63.95
C LEU A 876 6.75 -40.51 64.75
N GLU A 877 7.39 -39.55 65.43
CA GLU A 877 6.67 -38.51 66.18
C GLU A 877 5.85 -37.61 65.24
N GLU A 878 6.43 -37.24 64.10
CA GLU A 878 5.77 -36.45 63.08
C GLU A 878 4.63 -37.21 62.39
N LEU A 879 4.79 -38.52 62.14
CA LEU A 879 3.70 -39.36 61.63
C LEU A 879 2.52 -39.42 62.61
N LYS A 880 2.78 -39.49 63.91
CA LYS A 880 1.75 -39.52 64.96
C LYS A 880 0.97 -38.21 65.03
N GLU A 881 1.63 -37.08 64.86
CA GLU A 881 1.02 -35.75 64.88
C GLU A 881 0.24 -35.44 63.59
N ASP A 882 0.82 -35.73 62.42
CA ASP A 882 0.21 -35.38 61.13
C ASP A 882 -0.82 -36.40 60.64
N ARG A 883 -0.67 -37.68 61.00
CA ARG A 883 -1.45 -38.81 60.48
C ARG A 883 -1.93 -39.74 61.62
N PRO A 884 -2.63 -39.21 62.64
CA PRO A 884 -2.95 -39.94 63.87
C PRO A 884 -3.78 -41.21 63.63
N ARG A 885 -4.69 -41.20 62.65
CA ARG A 885 -5.52 -42.36 62.30
C ARG A 885 -4.71 -43.42 61.55
N GLU A 886 -3.79 -43.03 60.67
CA GLU A 886 -2.88 -43.98 60.02
C GLU A 886 -1.97 -44.65 61.04
N TYR A 887 -1.37 -43.85 61.93
CA TYR A 887 -0.51 -44.34 63.00
C TYR A 887 -1.24 -45.35 63.90
N SER A 888 -2.45 -45.01 64.38
CA SER A 888 -3.27 -45.90 65.21
C SER A 888 -3.59 -47.22 64.52
N ARG A 889 -3.82 -47.22 63.21
CA ARG A 889 -4.09 -48.43 62.43
C ARG A 889 -2.84 -49.27 62.18
N LEU A 890 -1.69 -48.62 61.94
CA LEU A 890 -0.40 -49.32 61.79
C LEU A 890 0.02 -50.03 63.08
N LEU A 891 -0.31 -49.46 64.25
CA LEU A 891 -0.16 -50.12 65.54
C LEU A 891 -1.09 -51.33 65.67
N LYS A 892 -2.40 -51.17 65.36
CA LYS A 892 -3.39 -52.27 65.42
C LYS A 892 -3.05 -53.45 64.50
N THR A 893 -2.48 -53.19 63.32
CA THR A 893 -2.17 -54.21 62.31
C THR A 893 -0.76 -54.81 62.45
N ARG A 894 0.05 -54.40 63.44
CA ARG A 894 1.47 -54.78 63.63
C ARG A 894 2.38 -54.56 62.41
N ASN A 895 1.94 -53.83 61.39
CA ASN A 895 2.67 -53.61 60.14
C ASN A 895 3.76 -52.53 60.24
N ILE A 896 3.83 -51.79 61.36
CA ILE A 896 4.78 -50.69 61.52
C ILE A 896 6.24 -51.15 61.43
N ARG A 897 6.57 -52.35 61.97
CA ARG A 897 7.94 -52.89 61.98
C ARG A 897 8.50 -53.17 60.59
N LYS A 898 7.66 -53.50 59.61
CA LYS A 898 8.08 -53.83 58.23
C LYS A 898 8.52 -52.62 57.42
N LYS A 899 8.26 -51.40 57.91
CA LYS A 899 8.54 -50.14 57.20
C LYS A 899 9.44 -49.18 58.00
N LEU A 900 10.04 -49.65 59.09
CA LEU A 900 11.01 -48.86 59.83
C LEU A 900 12.33 -48.83 59.05
N VAL A 901 12.86 -47.63 58.84
CA VAL A 901 14.11 -47.36 58.11
C VAL A 901 15.05 -46.51 58.95
N LYS A 902 16.35 -46.55 58.61
CA LYS A 902 17.37 -45.67 59.22
C LYS A 902 17.15 -44.22 58.75
N ALA A 903 17.62 -43.27 59.57
CA ALA A 903 17.57 -41.85 59.23
C ALA A 903 18.31 -41.57 57.89
N PRO A 904 17.78 -40.69 57.02
CA PRO A 904 18.48 -40.29 55.81
C PRO A 904 19.82 -39.60 56.13
N PRO A 905 20.88 -39.81 55.32
CA PRO A 905 22.17 -39.15 55.54
C PRO A 905 22.06 -37.62 55.56
N PRO A 906 22.79 -36.89 56.43
CA PRO A 906 22.70 -35.43 56.52
C PRO A 906 23.01 -34.70 55.21
N TRP A 907 24.01 -35.15 54.46
CA TRP A 907 24.37 -34.56 53.15
C TRP A 907 23.23 -34.69 52.13
N PHE A 908 22.52 -35.82 52.15
CA PHE A 908 21.39 -36.06 51.25
C PHE A 908 20.18 -35.20 51.64
N GLN A 909 19.93 -35.03 52.94
CA GLN A 909 18.90 -34.10 53.42
C GLN A 909 19.20 -32.65 53.01
N LEU A 910 20.47 -32.22 53.09
CA LEU A 910 20.87 -30.89 52.64
C LEU A 910 20.70 -30.72 51.13
N GLY A 911 21.15 -31.68 50.32
CA GLY A 911 21.01 -31.63 48.86
C GLY A 911 19.55 -31.59 48.41
N THR A 912 18.68 -32.41 49.01
CA THR A 912 17.24 -32.36 48.72
C THR A 912 16.61 -31.02 49.08
N LYS A 913 16.99 -30.42 50.22
CA LYS A 913 16.56 -29.07 50.63
C LYS A 913 16.97 -27.99 49.65
N ILE A 914 18.23 -27.98 49.20
CA ILE A 914 18.73 -27.03 48.21
C ILE A 914 17.91 -27.17 46.91
N PHE A 915 17.78 -28.39 46.39
CA PHE A 915 17.05 -28.66 45.16
C PHE A 915 15.59 -28.18 45.22
N GLY A 916 14.86 -28.54 46.28
CA GLY A 916 13.46 -28.11 46.40
C GLY A 916 13.32 -26.61 46.67
N LEU A 917 14.25 -25.97 47.39
CA LEU A 917 14.25 -24.52 47.56
C LEU A 917 14.52 -23.79 46.22
N THR A 918 15.40 -24.33 45.37
CA THR A 918 15.61 -23.82 44.02
C THR A 918 14.34 -23.94 43.17
N CYS A 919 13.69 -25.11 43.17
CA CYS A 919 12.42 -25.31 42.45
C CYS A 919 11.32 -24.36 42.97
N LEU A 920 11.28 -24.16 44.28
CA LEU A 920 10.37 -23.23 44.94
C LEU A 920 10.63 -21.78 44.51
N ALA A 921 11.88 -21.34 44.52
CA ALA A 921 12.27 -20.00 44.08
C ALA A 921 11.89 -19.74 42.61
N ILE A 922 12.12 -20.72 41.72
CA ILE A 922 11.70 -20.65 40.32
C ILE A 922 10.17 -20.51 40.22
N GLY A 923 9.42 -21.34 40.96
CA GLY A 923 7.95 -21.26 40.96
C GLY A 923 7.41 -19.92 41.46
N ILE A 924 8.01 -19.37 42.53
CA ILE A 924 7.67 -18.03 43.06
C ILE A 924 7.97 -16.95 42.02
N LEU A 925 9.13 -17.02 41.36
CA LEU A 925 9.48 -16.05 40.32
C LEU A 925 8.46 -16.09 39.17
N VAL A 926 8.08 -17.29 38.71
CA VAL A 926 7.08 -17.46 37.64
C VAL A 926 5.74 -16.87 38.06
N ILE A 927 5.25 -17.14 39.28
CA ILE A 927 3.96 -16.58 39.72
C ILE A 927 4.00 -15.06 39.89
N LEU A 928 5.11 -14.49 40.38
CA LEU A 928 5.28 -13.04 40.47
C LEU A 928 5.25 -12.39 39.08
N LEU A 929 5.90 -13.01 38.10
CA LEU A 929 5.86 -12.55 36.70
C LEU A 929 4.47 -12.64 36.09
N ILE A 930 3.72 -13.72 36.37
CA ILE A 930 2.33 -13.87 35.94
C ILE A 930 1.47 -12.77 36.54
N ILE A 931 1.52 -12.57 37.87
CA ILE A 931 0.72 -11.55 38.57
C ILE A 931 1.07 -10.15 38.05
N TYR A 932 2.36 -9.84 37.94
CA TYR A 932 2.83 -8.56 37.41
C TYR A 932 2.30 -8.32 36.00
N SER A 933 2.35 -9.34 35.14
CA SER A 933 1.87 -9.23 33.76
C SER A 933 0.36 -9.02 33.72
N MET A 934 -0.41 -9.81 34.47
CA MET A 934 -1.87 -9.71 34.50
C MET A 934 -2.39 -8.39 35.08
N ILE A 935 -1.67 -7.75 36.01
CA ILE A 935 -2.12 -6.51 36.65
C ILE A 935 -1.67 -5.27 35.88
N PHE A 936 -0.43 -5.26 35.37
CA PHE A 936 0.19 -4.02 34.89
C PHE A 936 0.42 -3.96 33.38
N LEU A 937 0.47 -5.10 32.68
CA LEU A 937 0.95 -5.14 31.28
C LEU A 937 0.00 -5.84 30.31
N TYR A 938 -0.93 -6.66 30.81
CA TYR A 938 -1.92 -7.37 30.02
C TYR A 938 -3.23 -6.57 30.07
N GLN A 939 -3.37 -5.60 29.17
CA GLN A 939 -4.62 -4.89 28.90
C GLN A 939 -5.18 -5.37 27.57
#